data_AF-A0A947X8Y3-F1
#
_entry.id   AF-A0A947X8Y3-F1
#
_cell.length_a   1.000
_cell.length_b   1.000
_cell.length_c   1.000
_cell.angle_alpha   90.00
_cell.angle_beta   90.00
_cell.angle_gamma   90.00
#
_symmetry.space_group_name_H-M   'P 1'
#
loop_
_entity.id
_entity.type
_entity.pdbx_description
1 polymer ?
#
loop_
_entity_poly.entity_id
_entity_poly.type
_entity_poly.pdbx_seq_one_letter_code
_entity_poly.pdbx_strand_id
1 'polypeptide(L)'
;MVQTEHKKAAYVCLTALILSVIFFPACFILSKVTGVYALFVLSWQILGAVLIWAVLAIQFYQKALAEQERLDLAQLAQSSGGDTIFEAQKTSSELFAVAQNRLIIFEKWFLPTFSVFIAVYQIVIGAHLLRITIKGQISGEMKFLLLGAVLASAIAFVSFLFSLYATGLSSQEKWRPLKAGGSYFLATTILSFICAAGMAFAQFKIQIVLTVLNWVVPSVIILVGCETALNFIFDIYRPRIKGQYSSAAFDSRLLGIIAAPHNILKTVANVIDYQFGFKVSHTWFYQIVEQAVVPLILVSAVILYLLSCVVIINPDSEAIIERFGSPLNSQGNVRLAEPGITFKLPWPFGITREFPAKQMQEIYIGYVPLEDEDVQGQRQPLLWNREHYKEEYNLLVATESINSQEKGAVPVSIIRGAIPVQYRVVDLYKYLYNHADSKEVLKAVCYREVVKFVAGARIEPESESGNPEGSLLGAGRAKASVEVAKNIQQRADELGLGVEIAFMGFEGFHPPPQVAQDFQAVTGAVQKKQAVILEAIAQRDRIFTGNVGSVKQAEKLYELATRYMQSQQKGKEHEELKLQLDKAFTEASGEIFAKLREAKSYSFEKSILAKAAGERFSQQLQAYRASPRIYKHELKMNMLEETLEKIRKYIIISDSDSEVTIVDLQEKLVPSLYDIEPVKGQ
;
A
#
# COMPACT_ATOMS: atom_id res chain seq x y z
N MET A 1 -33.07 2.41 72.44
CA MET A 1 -32.48 2.86 71.15
C MET A 1 -31.28 2.01 70.71
N VAL A 2 -30.33 1.69 71.60
CA VAL A 2 -29.08 0.96 71.27
C VAL A 2 -29.27 -0.44 70.62
N GLN A 3 -30.32 -1.20 71.01
CA GLN A 3 -30.64 -2.51 70.42
C GLN A 3 -30.88 -2.50 68.90
N THR A 4 -31.22 -1.34 68.33
CA THR A 4 -31.55 -1.21 66.90
C THR A 4 -30.32 -0.92 66.03
N GLU A 5 -29.21 -0.49 66.61
CA GLU A 5 -28.04 0.01 65.84
C GLU A 5 -27.17 -1.11 65.27
N HIS A 6 -26.83 -2.14 66.07
CA HIS A 6 -26.05 -3.28 65.56
C HIS A 6 -26.85 -4.18 64.63
N LYS A 7 -28.18 -4.28 64.83
CA LYS A 7 -29.09 -4.96 63.90
C LYS A 7 -29.12 -4.26 62.54
N LYS A 8 -29.14 -2.91 62.50
CA LYS A 8 -29.02 -2.15 61.24
C LYS A 8 -27.73 -2.49 60.50
N ALA A 9 -26.57 -2.44 61.17
CA ALA A 9 -25.29 -2.80 60.54
C ALA A 9 -25.26 -4.25 60.01
N ALA A 10 -25.86 -5.20 60.73
CA ALA A 10 -26.00 -6.58 60.29
C ALA A 10 -26.88 -6.71 59.02
N TYR A 11 -28.00 -5.98 58.95
CA TYR A 11 -28.83 -5.96 57.74
C TYR A 11 -28.09 -5.35 56.54
N VAL A 12 -27.28 -4.31 56.74
CA VAL A 12 -26.45 -3.73 55.66
C VAL A 12 -25.44 -4.74 55.15
N CYS A 13 -24.77 -5.46 56.05
CA CYS A 13 -23.83 -6.51 55.65
C CYS A 13 -24.54 -7.67 54.94
N LEU A 14 -25.73 -8.07 55.39
CA LEU A 14 -26.51 -9.15 54.77
C LEU A 14 -27.01 -8.76 53.37
N THR A 15 -27.52 -7.53 53.22
CA THR A 15 -27.96 -7.01 51.91
C THR A 15 -26.79 -6.87 50.94
N ALA A 16 -25.65 -6.35 51.38
CA ALA A 16 -24.44 -6.30 50.57
C ALA A 16 -23.92 -7.71 50.21
N LEU A 17 -24.01 -8.68 51.13
CA LEU A 17 -23.68 -10.08 50.86
C LEU A 17 -24.60 -10.66 49.77
N ILE A 18 -25.92 -10.55 49.92
CA ILE A 18 -26.90 -11.01 48.92
C ILE A 18 -26.60 -10.38 47.55
N LEU A 19 -26.32 -9.08 47.53
CA LEU A 19 -25.99 -8.35 46.32
C LEU A 19 -24.71 -8.89 45.66
N SER A 20 -23.65 -9.13 46.43
CA SER A 20 -22.40 -9.70 45.91
C SER A 20 -22.58 -11.13 45.36
N VAL A 21 -23.45 -11.93 45.99
CA VAL A 21 -23.81 -13.28 45.53
C VAL A 21 -24.62 -13.24 44.23
N ILE A 22 -25.39 -12.18 43.98
CA ILE A 22 -26.09 -11.95 42.71
C ILE A 22 -25.13 -11.43 41.62
N PHE A 23 -24.24 -10.51 41.98
CA PHE A 23 -23.31 -9.87 41.03
C PHE A 23 -22.27 -10.82 40.47
N PHE A 24 -21.77 -11.77 41.27
CA PHE A 24 -20.81 -12.78 40.81
C PHE A 24 -21.32 -13.60 39.61
N PRO A 25 -22.42 -14.36 39.70
CA PRO A 25 -22.93 -15.15 38.59
C PRO A 25 -23.44 -14.26 37.46
N ALA A 26 -24.03 -13.10 37.74
CA ALA A 26 -24.45 -12.17 36.70
C ALA A 26 -23.27 -11.72 35.84
N CYS A 27 -22.16 -11.31 36.46
CA CYS A 27 -20.95 -10.89 35.75
C CYS A 27 -20.25 -12.07 35.05
N PHE A 28 -20.21 -13.23 35.68
CA PHE A 28 -19.64 -14.45 35.10
C PHE A 28 -20.39 -14.91 33.84
N ILE A 29 -21.73 -14.99 33.90
CA ILE A 29 -22.57 -15.35 32.76
C ILE A 29 -22.43 -14.29 31.66
N LEU A 30 -22.45 -13.00 32.02
CA LEU A 30 -22.27 -11.91 31.08
C LEU A 30 -20.94 -11.98 30.34
N SER A 31 -19.86 -12.39 31.01
CA SER A 31 -18.56 -12.59 30.36
C SER A 31 -18.59 -13.67 29.27
N LYS A 32 -19.36 -14.74 29.48
CA LYS A 32 -19.52 -15.83 28.50
C LYS A 32 -20.42 -15.43 27.33
N VAL A 33 -21.50 -14.69 27.60
CA VAL A 33 -22.42 -14.20 26.57
C VAL A 33 -21.77 -13.14 25.69
N THR A 34 -20.98 -12.24 26.29
CA THR A 34 -20.36 -11.12 25.57
C THR A 34 -19.00 -11.45 24.96
N GLY A 35 -18.34 -12.53 25.41
CA GLY A 35 -16.97 -12.86 25.01
C GLY A 35 -15.90 -11.93 25.62
N VAL A 36 -16.27 -11.01 26.52
CA VAL A 36 -15.32 -10.06 27.13
C VAL A 36 -14.60 -10.68 28.32
N TYR A 37 -13.31 -10.97 28.17
CA TYR A 37 -12.48 -11.54 29.23
C TYR A 37 -12.33 -10.63 30.45
N ALA A 38 -12.33 -9.30 30.27
CA ALA A 38 -12.28 -8.35 31.40
C ALA A 38 -13.44 -8.56 32.40
N LEU A 39 -14.66 -8.89 31.92
CA LEU A 39 -15.79 -9.24 32.79
C LEU A 39 -15.57 -10.56 33.52
N PHE A 40 -14.93 -11.53 32.86
CA PHE A 40 -14.61 -12.82 33.50
C PHE A 40 -13.67 -12.60 34.69
N VAL A 41 -12.60 -11.84 34.49
CA VAL A 41 -11.65 -11.51 35.57
C VAL A 41 -12.34 -10.69 36.67
N LEU A 42 -13.19 -9.73 36.30
CA LEU A 42 -13.94 -8.91 37.25
C LEU A 42 -14.92 -9.73 38.11
N SER A 43 -15.52 -10.79 37.58
CA SER A 43 -16.36 -11.69 38.36
C SER A 43 -15.60 -12.32 39.54
N TRP A 44 -14.35 -12.73 39.34
CA TRP A 44 -13.50 -13.28 40.40
C TRP A 44 -13.11 -12.24 41.46
N GLN A 45 -13.01 -10.96 41.08
CA GLN A 45 -12.89 -9.86 42.04
C GLN A 45 -14.17 -9.73 42.87
N ILE A 46 -15.35 -9.76 42.25
CA ILE A 46 -16.65 -9.70 42.97
C ILE A 46 -16.79 -10.86 43.96
N LEU A 47 -16.32 -12.07 43.61
CA LEU A 47 -16.34 -13.21 44.52
C LEU A 47 -15.49 -12.96 45.79
N GLY A 48 -14.42 -12.17 45.69
CA GLY A 48 -13.68 -11.70 46.87
C GLY A 48 -14.53 -10.81 47.79
N ALA A 49 -15.46 -10.03 47.23
CA ALA A 49 -16.40 -9.21 47.99
C ALA A 49 -17.37 -10.10 48.79
N VAL A 50 -17.83 -11.21 48.20
CA VAL A 50 -18.70 -12.19 48.88
C VAL A 50 -18.03 -12.70 50.15
N LEU A 51 -16.73 -13.05 50.08
CA LEU A 51 -15.99 -13.52 51.25
C LEU A 51 -15.90 -12.46 52.35
N ILE A 52 -15.58 -11.21 51.99
CA ILE A 52 -15.46 -10.11 52.94
C ILE A 52 -16.82 -9.79 53.60
N TRP A 53 -17.88 -9.68 52.80
CA TRP A 53 -19.23 -9.41 53.32
C TRP A 53 -19.81 -10.56 54.14
N ALA A 54 -19.46 -11.82 53.83
CA ALA A 54 -19.86 -12.97 54.64
C ALA A 54 -19.24 -12.90 56.04
N VAL A 55 -17.94 -12.60 56.14
CA VAL A 55 -17.25 -12.44 57.42
C VAL A 55 -17.84 -11.26 58.21
N LEU A 56 -18.08 -10.12 57.55
CA LEU A 56 -18.69 -8.95 58.19
C LEU A 56 -20.14 -9.22 58.65
N ALA A 57 -20.95 -9.93 57.86
CA ALA A 57 -22.32 -10.28 58.23
C ALA A 57 -22.34 -11.16 59.49
N ILE A 58 -21.48 -12.19 59.54
CA ILE A 58 -21.36 -13.05 60.73
C ILE A 58 -20.86 -12.24 61.92
N GLN A 59 -19.86 -11.37 61.73
CA GLN A 59 -19.32 -10.54 62.79
C GLN A 59 -20.37 -9.61 63.41
N PHE A 60 -21.12 -8.88 62.58
CA PHE A 60 -22.17 -7.97 63.08
C PHE A 60 -23.37 -8.71 63.66
N TYR A 61 -23.68 -9.92 63.16
CA TYR A 61 -24.70 -10.79 63.76
C TYR A 61 -24.29 -11.26 65.16
N GLN A 62 -23.05 -11.74 65.35
CA GLN A 62 -22.52 -12.12 66.66
C GLN A 62 -22.45 -10.92 67.62
N LYS A 63 -22.08 -9.73 67.12
CA LYS A 63 -22.11 -8.49 67.92
C LYS A 63 -23.53 -8.10 68.35
N ALA A 64 -24.52 -8.26 67.47
CA ALA A 64 -25.91 -7.97 67.81
C ALA A 64 -26.45 -8.93 68.88
N LEU A 65 -26.06 -10.22 68.83
CA LEU A 65 -26.41 -11.21 69.86
C LEU A 65 -25.70 -10.95 71.19
N ALA A 66 -24.40 -10.65 71.16
CA ALA A 66 -23.62 -10.35 72.37
C ALA A 66 -24.11 -9.08 73.08
N GLU A 67 -24.53 -8.06 72.33
CA GLU A 67 -25.12 -6.84 72.90
C GLU A 67 -26.53 -7.09 73.44
N GLN A 68 -27.31 -7.98 72.80
CA GLN A 68 -28.61 -8.39 73.33
C GLN A 68 -28.46 -9.12 74.67
N GLU A 69 -27.58 -10.13 74.74
CA GLU A 69 -27.27 -10.82 76.00
C GLU A 69 -26.74 -9.85 77.08
N ARG A 70 -25.93 -8.86 76.70
CA ARG A 70 -25.43 -7.83 77.64
C ARG A 70 -26.57 -7.00 78.24
N LEU A 71 -27.56 -6.64 77.42
CA LEU A 71 -28.72 -5.87 77.87
C LEU A 71 -29.69 -6.71 78.70
N ASP A 72 -29.90 -7.97 78.33
CA ASP A 72 -30.71 -8.93 79.10
C ASP A 72 -30.07 -9.19 80.48
N LEU A 73 -28.74 -9.32 80.54
CA LEU A 73 -27.97 -9.40 81.79
C LEU A 73 -28.08 -8.12 82.64
N ALA A 74 -28.02 -6.95 82.01
CA ALA A 74 -28.17 -5.67 82.71
C ALA A 74 -29.60 -5.51 83.30
N GLN A 75 -30.62 -6.01 82.60
CA GLN A 75 -32.00 -6.03 83.09
C GLN A 75 -32.21 -7.05 84.21
N LEU A 76 -31.62 -8.24 84.11
CA LEU A 76 -31.64 -9.26 85.17
C LEU A 76 -30.92 -8.79 86.45
N ALA A 77 -29.78 -8.10 86.30
CA ALA A 77 -29.07 -7.50 87.42
C ALA A 77 -29.86 -6.37 88.10
N GLN A 78 -30.76 -5.72 87.36
CA GLN A 78 -31.64 -4.66 87.89
C GLN A 78 -32.91 -5.23 88.54
N SER A 79 -33.35 -6.44 88.17
CA SER A 79 -34.52 -7.11 88.73
C SER A 79 -34.21 -8.04 89.92
N SER A 80 -32.95 -8.47 90.11
CA SER A 80 -32.51 -9.30 91.25
C SER A 80 -32.27 -8.48 92.53
N GLY A 81 -33.30 -7.78 93.01
CA GLY A 81 -33.26 -6.90 94.18
C GLY A 81 -33.30 -7.58 95.56
N GLY A 82 -33.10 -8.89 95.67
CA GLY A 82 -33.09 -9.57 96.97
C GLY A 82 -32.82 -11.06 96.86
N ASP A 83 -31.57 -11.45 97.15
CA ASP A 83 -31.15 -12.64 97.93
C ASP A 83 -29.84 -13.28 97.45
N THR A 84 -28.92 -13.41 98.42
CA THR A 84 -27.64 -14.15 98.43
C THR A 84 -26.57 -13.76 97.39
N ILE A 85 -25.66 -12.90 97.85
CA ILE A 85 -24.68 -12.13 97.07
C ILE A 85 -23.43 -12.92 96.60
N PHE A 86 -23.19 -14.18 97.03
CA PHE A 86 -21.86 -14.78 96.80
C PHE A 86 -21.78 -16.13 96.06
N GLU A 87 -22.88 -16.82 95.73
CA GLU A 87 -22.80 -18.07 94.94
C GLU A 87 -23.62 -18.05 93.63
N ALA A 88 -24.70 -17.28 93.52
CA ALA A 88 -25.50 -17.20 92.30
C ALA A 88 -24.87 -16.34 91.18
N GLN A 89 -23.95 -15.44 91.52
CA GLN A 89 -23.33 -14.51 90.56
C GLN A 89 -22.31 -15.19 89.64
N LYS A 90 -21.58 -16.21 90.13
CA LYS A 90 -20.61 -16.96 89.29
C LYS A 90 -21.31 -17.92 88.34
N THR A 91 -22.33 -18.64 88.80
CA THR A 91 -23.02 -19.65 87.98
C THR A 91 -23.94 -19.00 86.93
N SER A 92 -24.61 -17.88 87.28
CA SER A 92 -25.48 -17.16 86.33
C SER A 92 -24.70 -16.29 85.34
N SER A 93 -23.55 -15.73 85.70
CA SER A 93 -22.73 -14.96 84.73
C SER A 93 -22.03 -15.86 83.70
N GLU A 94 -21.65 -17.09 84.07
CA GLU A 94 -21.06 -18.06 83.13
C GLU A 94 -22.08 -18.72 82.22
N LEU A 95 -23.32 -18.98 82.69
CA LEU A 95 -24.40 -19.56 81.87
C LEU A 95 -25.01 -18.58 80.85
N PHE A 96 -24.92 -17.27 81.07
CA PHE A 96 -25.54 -16.24 80.21
C PHE A 96 -24.55 -15.42 79.37
N ALA A 97 -23.24 -15.65 79.44
CA ALA A 97 -22.22 -14.96 78.62
C ALA A 97 -21.81 -15.74 77.35
N VAL A 98 -22.70 -16.59 76.82
CA VAL A 98 -22.37 -17.52 75.73
C VAL A 98 -22.13 -16.78 74.40
N ALA A 99 -22.93 -15.79 74.00
CA ALA A 99 -22.65 -14.97 72.82
C ALA A 99 -21.43 -14.06 72.99
N GLN A 100 -21.15 -13.56 74.20
CA GLN A 100 -19.93 -12.79 74.44
C GLN A 100 -18.67 -13.65 74.27
N ASN A 101 -18.66 -14.86 74.83
CA ASN A 101 -17.56 -15.81 74.63
C ASN A 101 -17.45 -16.25 73.17
N ARG A 102 -18.57 -16.49 72.48
CA ARG A 102 -18.58 -16.77 71.02
C ARG A 102 -17.97 -15.61 70.22
N LEU A 103 -18.28 -14.36 70.55
CA LEU A 103 -17.71 -13.17 69.91
C LEU A 103 -16.20 -13.07 70.14
N ILE A 104 -15.72 -13.32 71.36
CA ILE A 104 -14.28 -13.30 71.68
C ILE A 104 -13.54 -14.41 70.92
N ILE A 105 -14.09 -15.63 70.89
CA ILE A 105 -13.52 -16.74 70.12
C ILE A 105 -13.49 -16.41 68.63
N PHE A 106 -14.57 -15.81 68.11
CA PHE A 106 -14.67 -15.37 66.73
C PHE A 106 -13.61 -14.31 66.39
N GLU A 107 -13.46 -13.27 67.20
CA GLU A 107 -12.48 -12.21 66.94
C GLU A 107 -11.03 -12.71 67.12
N LYS A 108 -10.80 -13.67 68.03
CA LYS A 108 -9.46 -14.21 68.29
C LYS A 108 -8.99 -15.22 67.25
N TRP A 109 -9.87 -16.12 66.80
CA TRP A 109 -9.49 -17.25 65.94
C TRP A 109 -10.13 -17.20 64.55
N PHE A 110 -11.40 -16.85 64.44
CA PHE A 110 -12.10 -16.87 63.16
C PHE A 110 -11.66 -15.73 62.25
N LEU A 111 -11.64 -14.49 62.73
CA LEU A 111 -11.25 -13.32 61.92
C LEU A 111 -9.84 -13.44 61.32
N PRO A 112 -8.78 -13.82 62.08
CA PRO A 112 -7.44 -13.94 61.52
C PRO A 112 -7.32 -15.12 60.54
N THR A 113 -7.94 -16.27 60.85
CA THR A 113 -7.95 -17.44 59.95
C THR A 113 -8.63 -17.12 58.62
N PHE A 114 -9.78 -16.43 58.65
CA PHE A 114 -10.48 -16.00 57.44
C PHE A 114 -9.73 -14.90 56.68
N SER A 115 -8.97 -14.05 57.36
CA SER A 115 -8.11 -13.06 56.70
C SER A 115 -7.00 -13.72 55.89
N VAL A 116 -6.37 -14.78 56.44
CA VAL A 116 -5.38 -15.59 55.70
C VAL A 116 -6.05 -16.28 54.52
N PHE A 117 -7.24 -16.86 54.72
CA PHE A 117 -8.00 -17.49 53.63
C PHE A 117 -8.31 -16.51 52.49
N ILE A 118 -8.77 -15.29 52.81
CA ILE A 118 -9.05 -14.23 51.82
C ILE A 118 -7.76 -13.81 51.11
N ALA A 119 -6.65 -13.66 51.82
CA ALA A 119 -5.35 -13.31 51.23
C ALA A 119 -4.87 -14.40 50.25
N VAL A 120 -4.92 -15.68 50.65
CA VAL A 120 -4.55 -16.82 49.80
C VAL A 120 -5.47 -16.90 48.59
N TYR A 121 -6.78 -16.74 48.76
CA TYR A 121 -7.74 -16.71 47.66
C TYR A 121 -7.37 -15.62 46.64
N GLN A 122 -7.15 -14.39 47.10
CA GLN A 122 -6.83 -13.25 46.23
C GLN A 122 -5.50 -13.46 45.49
N ILE A 123 -4.45 -13.92 46.16
CA ILE A 123 -3.14 -14.16 45.54
C ILE A 123 -3.21 -15.32 44.52
N VAL A 124 -3.81 -16.46 44.89
CA VAL A 124 -3.85 -17.64 44.02
C VAL A 124 -4.73 -17.39 42.79
N ILE A 125 -5.94 -16.84 42.97
CA ILE A 125 -6.84 -16.53 41.85
C ILE A 125 -6.26 -15.40 40.99
N GLY A 126 -5.72 -14.36 41.60
CA GLY A 126 -5.06 -13.27 40.88
C GLY A 126 -3.89 -13.77 40.02
N ALA A 127 -3.01 -14.61 40.57
CA ALA A 127 -1.89 -15.21 39.84
C ALA A 127 -2.36 -16.15 38.72
N HIS A 128 -3.41 -16.94 38.96
CA HIS A 128 -4.00 -17.81 37.95
C HIS A 128 -4.57 -17.01 36.76
N LEU A 129 -5.33 -15.94 37.03
CA LEU A 129 -5.90 -15.07 36.01
C LEU A 129 -4.82 -14.31 35.23
N LEU A 130 -3.79 -13.81 35.92
CA LEU A 130 -2.65 -13.16 35.28
C LEU A 130 -1.88 -14.13 34.36
N ARG A 131 -1.72 -15.39 34.77
CA ARG A 131 -1.08 -16.43 33.95
C ARG A 131 -1.86 -16.72 32.67
N ILE A 132 -3.20 -16.71 32.71
CA ILE A 132 -4.05 -16.85 31.52
C ILE A 132 -3.87 -15.65 30.59
N THR A 133 -3.82 -14.43 31.15
CA THR A 133 -3.57 -13.20 30.38
C THR A 133 -2.21 -13.25 29.68
N ILE A 134 -1.14 -13.65 30.38
CA ILE A 134 0.23 -13.75 29.83
C ILE A 134 0.32 -14.79 28.70
N LYS A 135 -0.38 -15.92 28.82
CA LYS A 135 -0.38 -16.98 27.79
C LYS A 135 -1.15 -16.60 26.52
N GLY A 136 -1.81 -15.44 26.48
CA GLY A 136 -2.56 -15.00 25.30
C GLY A 136 -3.78 -15.87 24.97
N GLN A 137 -4.26 -16.69 25.91
CA GLN A 137 -5.45 -17.56 25.74
C GLN A 137 -6.77 -16.76 25.85
N ILE A 138 -6.80 -15.55 25.28
CA ILE A 138 -7.95 -14.66 25.27
C ILE A 138 -8.64 -14.83 23.92
N SER A 139 -9.44 -15.89 23.82
CA SER A 139 -10.12 -16.27 22.57
C SER A 139 -11.64 -16.17 22.76
N GLY A 140 -12.26 -15.22 22.08
CA GLY A 140 -13.71 -15.08 22.01
C GLY A 140 -14.10 -13.90 21.11
N GLU A 141 -14.99 -14.12 20.16
CA GLU A 141 -15.60 -13.03 19.40
C GLU A 141 -16.46 -12.19 20.35
N MET A 142 -16.20 -10.88 20.41
CA MET A 142 -16.98 -9.97 21.24
C MET A 142 -18.37 -9.75 20.63
N LYS A 143 -19.41 -10.13 21.37
CA LYS A 143 -20.82 -10.01 20.96
C LYS A 143 -21.62 -9.26 22.04
N PHE A 144 -22.75 -8.67 21.66
CA PHE A 144 -23.69 -8.02 22.61
C PHE A 144 -23.06 -6.98 23.57
N LEU A 145 -22.04 -6.22 23.11
CA LEU A 145 -21.25 -5.29 23.91
C LEU A 145 -22.10 -4.23 24.64
N LEU A 146 -23.16 -3.70 24.01
CA LEU A 146 -24.06 -2.70 24.62
C LEU A 146 -24.84 -3.28 25.81
N LEU A 147 -25.35 -4.50 25.69
CA LEU A 147 -26.03 -5.19 26.79
C LEU A 147 -25.05 -5.42 27.95
N GLY A 148 -23.81 -5.81 27.62
CA GLY A 148 -22.69 -5.90 28.56
C GLY A 148 -22.43 -4.60 29.32
N ALA A 149 -22.34 -3.49 28.59
CA ALA A 149 -22.08 -2.16 29.16
C ALA A 149 -23.20 -1.68 30.10
N VAL A 150 -24.48 -1.87 29.73
CA VAL A 150 -25.63 -1.49 30.57
C VAL A 150 -25.64 -2.29 31.88
N LEU A 151 -25.49 -3.61 31.80
CA LEU A 151 -25.51 -4.46 33.00
C LEU A 151 -24.29 -4.24 33.90
N ALA A 152 -23.10 -4.04 33.33
CA ALA A 152 -21.90 -3.68 34.11
C ALA A 152 -22.05 -2.30 34.78
N SER A 153 -22.70 -1.35 34.12
CA SER A 153 -23.02 -0.03 34.71
C SER A 153 -24.02 -0.15 35.86
N ALA A 154 -25.02 -1.04 35.75
CA ALA A 154 -25.95 -1.31 36.84
C ALA A 154 -25.24 -1.91 38.07
N ILE A 155 -24.34 -2.89 37.86
CA ILE A 155 -23.50 -3.45 38.93
C ILE A 155 -22.63 -2.35 39.57
N ALA A 156 -22.02 -1.49 38.75
CA ALA A 156 -21.18 -0.40 39.23
C ALA A 156 -21.99 0.59 40.10
N PHE A 157 -23.17 1.00 39.63
CA PHE A 157 -24.04 1.96 40.31
C PHE A 157 -24.53 1.43 41.65
N VAL A 158 -25.04 0.20 41.70
CA VAL A 158 -25.55 -0.34 42.97
C VAL A 158 -24.40 -0.64 43.94
N SER A 159 -23.25 -1.13 43.46
CA SER A 159 -22.04 -1.28 44.30
C SER A 159 -21.56 0.07 44.85
N PHE A 160 -21.72 1.15 44.08
CA PHE A 160 -21.32 2.50 44.48
C PHE A 160 -22.19 3.02 45.62
N LEU A 161 -23.51 2.86 45.51
CA LEU A 161 -24.43 3.28 46.56
C LEU A 161 -24.15 2.55 47.88
N PHE A 162 -23.93 1.24 47.83
CA PHE A 162 -23.58 0.46 49.03
C PHE A 162 -22.19 0.79 49.57
N SER A 163 -21.22 1.04 48.70
CA SER A 163 -19.89 1.51 49.10
C SER A 163 -19.96 2.83 49.85
N LEU A 164 -20.68 3.82 49.32
CA LEU A 164 -20.84 5.13 49.93
C LEU A 164 -21.58 5.03 51.27
N TYR A 165 -22.63 4.22 51.31
CA TYR A 165 -23.40 3.99 52.52
C TYR A 165 -22.59 3.29 53.62
N ALA A 166 -21.88 2.20 53.29
CA ALA A 166 -21.04 1.46 54.24
C ALA A 166 -19.85 2.31 54.74
N THR A 167 -19.22 3.07 53.85
CA THR A 167 -18.10 3.97 54.20
C THR A 167 -18.59 5.11 55.08
N GLY A 168 -19.76 5.69 54.78
CA GLY A 168 -20.41 6.70 55.63
C GLY A 168 -20.72 6.19 57.03
N LEU A 169 -21.29 4.99 57.15
CA LEU A 169 -21.54 4.33 58.43
C LEU A 169 -20.24 4.06 59.21
N SER A 170 -19.16 3.73 58.52
CA SER A 170 -17.86 3.40 59.14
C SER A 170 -17.16 4.60 59.83
N SER A 171 -17.68 5.82 59.66
CA SER A 171 -17.21 7.01 60.38
C SER A 171 -17.41 6.92 61.90
N GLN A 172 -18.40 6.15 62.36
CA GLN A 172 -18.61 5.87 63.77
C GLN A 172 -17.70 4.72 64.23
N GLU A 173 -17.05 4.88 65.38
CA GLU A 173 -16.07 3.91 65.89
C GLU A 173 -16.65 2.49 66.05
N LYS A 174 -17.95 2.38 66.37
CA LYS A 174 -18.68 1.10 66.51
C LYS A 174 -18.86 0.34 65.18
N TRP A 175 -18.90 1.06 64.05
CA TRP A 175 -19.19 0.53 62.71
C TRP A 175 -17.97 0.56 61.78
N ARG A 176 -16.80 0.91 62.30
CA ARG A 176 -15.53 0.95 61.59
C ARG A 176 -15.24 -0.29 60.69
N PRO A 177 -15.62 -1.53 61.04
CA PRO A 177 -15.39 -2.71 60.18
C PRO A 177 -16.08 -2.66 58.80
N LEU A 178 -17.20 -1.93 58.69
CA LEU A 178 -17.90 -1.77 57.42
C LEU A 178 -17.03 -1.09 56.35
N LYS A 179 -15.97 -0.38 56.75
CA LYS A 179 -14.99 0.22 55.84
C LYS A 179 -14.34 -0.81 54.91
N ALA A 180 -14.05 -2.01 55.40
CA ALA A 180 -13.41 -3.05 54.61
C ALA A 180 -14.33 -3.51 53.45
N GLY A 181 -15.61 -3.72 53.72
CA GLY A 181 -16.60 -4.05 52.68
C GLY A 181 -16.89 -2.89 51.75
N GLY A 182 -17.00 -1.66 52.28
CA GLY A 182 -17.26 -0.46 51.50
C GLY A 182 -16.13 -0.14 50.51
N SER A 183 -14.88 -0.15 50.98
CA SER A 183 -13.71 0.08 50.12
C SER A 183 -13.55 -0.98 49.03
N TYR A 184 -13.88 -2.25 49.31
CA TYR A 184 -13.86 -3.31 48.32
C TYR A 184 -14.95 -3.14 47.24
N PHE A 185 -16.17 -2.77 47.64
CA PHE A 185 -17.25 -2.42 46.71
C PHE A 185 -16.93 -1.18 45.87
N LEU A 186 -16.21 -0.20 46.41
CA LEU A 186 -15.73 0.94 45.61
C LEU A 186 -14.79 0.46 44.49
N ALA A 187 -13.86 -0.44 44.80
CA ALA A 187 -12.97 -1.02 43.80
C ALA A 187 -13.79 -1.74 42.71
N THR A 188 -14.80 -2.52 43.11
CA THR A 188 -15.74 -3.16 42.19
C THR A 188 -16.48 -2.14 41.33
N THR A 189 -16.92 -1.00 41.89
CA THR A 189 -17.56 0.09 41.14
C THR A 189 -16.65 0.66 40.07
N ILE A 190 -15.43 1.05 40.44
CA ILE A 190 -14.48 1.70 39.53
C ILE A 190 -14.13 0.73 38.40
N LEU A 191 -13.79 -0.51 38.72
CA LEU A 191 -13.43 -1.52 37.73
C LEU A 191 -14.63 -1.87 36.81
N SER A 192 -15.84 -1.96 37.37
CA SER A 192 -17.05 -2.25 36.59
C SER A 192 -17.44 -1.09 35.68
N PHE A 193 -17.26 0.15 36.14
CA PHE A 193 -17.50 1.35 35.34
C PHE A 193 -16.50 1.49 34.19
N ILE A 194 -15.21 1.29 34.45
CA ILE A 194 -14.17 1.30 33.40
C ILE A 194 -14.42 0.16 32.41
N CYS A 195 -14.86 -1.02 32.89
CA CYS A 195 -15.22 -2.13 32.02
C CYS A 195 -16.45 -1.81 31.16
N ALA A 196 -17.46 -1.14 31.70
CA ALA A 196 -18.63 -0.68 30.95
C ALA A 196 -18.25 0.33 29.87
N ALA A 197 -17.42 1.33 30.21
CA ALA A 197 -16.89 2.29 29.26
C ALA A 197 -16.03 1.61 28.18
N GLY A 198 -15.19 0.65 28.57
CA GLY A 198 -14.38 -0.14 27.64
C GLY A 198 -15.23 -0.94 26.65
N MET A 199 -16.35 -1.52 27.09
CA MET A 199 -17.30 -2.20 26.20
C MET A 199 -18.01 -1.24 25.25
N ALA A 200 -18.37 -0.04 25.72
CA ALA A 200 -18.94 1.01 24.85
C ALA A 200 -17.94 1.48 23.78
N PHE A 201 -16.66 1.66 24.15
CA PHE A 201 -15.60 2.02 23.20
C PHE A 201 -15.23 0.89 22.23
N ALA A 202 -15.33 -0.37 22.66
CA ALA A 202 -15.08 -1.53 21.82
C ALA A 202 -16.03 -1.60 20.60
N GLN A 203 -17.22 -1.00 20.68
CA GLN A 203 -18.13 -0.87 19.54
C GLN A 203 -17.56 0.00 18.41
N PHE A 204 -16.69 0.96 18.75
CA PHE A 204 -15.96 1.79 17.79
C PHE A 204 -14.61 1.17 17.37
N LYS A 205 -14.43 -0.13 17.59
CA LYS A 205 -13.17 -0.88 17.34
C LYS A 205 -11.98 -0.43 18.21
N ILE A 206 -12.22 0.33 19.29
CA ILE A 206 -11.18 0.76 20.24
C ILE A 206 -11.16 -0.23 21.41
N GLN A 207 -10.20 -1.16 21.42
CA GLN A 207 -10.14 -2.25 22.42
C GLN A 207 -9.09 -2.02 23.52
N ILE A 208 -8.41 -0.88 23.50
CA ILE A 208 -7.26 -0.61 24.38
C ILE A 208 -7.66 -0.67 25.86
N VAL A 209 -8.83 -0.14 26.22
CA VAL A 209 -9.32 -0.12 27.61
C VAL A 209 -9.57 -1.54 28.14
N LEU A 210 -10.22 -2.39 27.34
CA LEU A 210 -10.47 -3.79 27.72
C LEU A 210 -9.16 -4.59 27.81
N THR A 211 -8.23 -4.33 26.89
CA THR A 211 -6.90 -4.97 26.91
C THR A 211 -6.13 -4.60 28.17
N VAL A 212 -6.12 -3.32 28.55
CA VAL A 212 -5.49 -2.85 29.79
C VAL A 212 -6.16 -3.48 31.02
N LEU A 213 -7.49 -3.56 31.06
CA LEU A 213 -8.22 -4.18 32.17
C LEU A 213 -7.86 -5.65 32.40
N ASN A 214 -7.55 -6.41 31.35
CA ASN A 214 -7.13 -7.81 31.45
C ASN A 214 -5.84 -7.98 32.28
N TRP A 215 -5.00 -6.94 32.37
CA TRP A 215 -3.78 -6.88 33.17
C TRP A 215 -4.00 -6.19 34.52
N VAL A 216 -4.77 -5.10 34.55
CA VAL A 216 -4.99 -4.29 35.75
C VAL A 216 -5.80 -5.04 36.80
N VAL A 217 -6.91 -5.68 36.42
CA VAL A 217 -7.79 -6.34 37.41
C VAL A 217 -7.07 -7.46 38.18
N PRO A 218 -6.38 -8.43 37.54
CA PRO A 218 -5.64 -9.45 38.29
C PRO A 218 -4.55 -8.85 39.18
N SER A 219 -3.86 -7.82 38.68
CA SER A 219 -2.80 -7.13 39.44
C SER A 219 -3.35 -6.47 40.70
N VAL A 220 -4.52 -5.82 40.62
CA VAL A 220 -5.21 -5.24 41.79
C VAL A 220 -5.62 -6.32 42.78
N ILE A 221 -6.14 -7.47 42.32
CA ILE A 221 -6.49 -8.59 43.22
C ILE A 221 -5.24 -9.09 43.97
N ILE A 222 -4.12 -9.29 43.27
CA ILE A 222 -2.86 -9.73 43.89
C ILE A 222 -2.37 -8.69 44.90
N LEU A 223 -2.37 -7.41 44.52
CA LEU A 223 -1.94 -6.30 45.36
C LEU A 223 -2.72 -6.25 46.70
N VAL A 224 -4.05 -6.33 46.62
CA VAL A 224 -4.93 -6.34 47.80
C VAL A 224 -4.73 -7.62 48.62
N GLY A 225 -4.45 -8.76 47.98
CA GLY A 225 -4.14 -10.02 48.64
C GLY A 225 -2.82 -9.96 49.42
N CYS A 226 -1.77 -9.41 48.80
CA CYS A 226 -0.48 -9.16 49.45
C CYS A 226 -0.63 -8.18 50.61
N GLU A 227 -1.41 -7.11 50.45
CA GLU A 227 -1.71 -6.16 51.53
C GLU A 227 -2.43 -6.85 52.70
N THR A 228 -3.42 -7.70 52.42
CA THR A 228 -4.15 -8.45 53.45
C THR A 228 -3.22 -9.41 54.20
N ALA A 229 -2.29 -10.07 53.51
CA ALA A 229 -1.28 -10.93 54.12
C ALA A 229 -0.32 -10.13 55.02
N LEU A 230 0.16 -8.98 54.54
CA LEU A 230 1.03 -8.08 55.33
C LEU A 230 0.30 -7.53 56.55
N ASN A 231 -0.97 -7.11 56.40
CA ASN A 231 -1.79 -6.64 57.51
C ASN A 231 -1.99 -7.73 58.56
N PHE A 232 -2.20 -8.99 58.15
CA PHE A 232 -2.26 -10.12 59.09
C PHE A 232 -0.94 -10.30 59.85
N ILE A 233 0.20 -10.25 59.16
CA ILE A 233 1.53 -10.32 59.80
C ILE A 233 1.68 -9.17 60.81
N PHE A 234 1.34 -7.94 60.44
CA PHE A 234 1.40 -6.80 61.35
C PHE A 234 0.42 -6.91 62.52
N ASP A 235 -0.75 -7.52 62.33
CA ASP A 235 -1.74 -7.71 63.39
C ASP A 235 -1.27 -8.73 64.46
N ILE A 236 -0.38 -9.67 64.10
CA ILE A 236 0.29 -10.56 65.07
C ILE A 236 1.17 -9.76 66.04
N TYR A 237 1.85 -8.72 65.54
CA TYR A 237 2.74 -7.86 66.33
C TYR A 237 2.00 -6.67 66.97
N ARG A 238 0.70 -6.50 66.70
CA ARG A 238 -0.07 -5.36 67.21
C ARG A 238 -0.52 -5.60 68.65
N PRO A 239 -0.14 -4.74 69.63
CA PRO A 239 -0.59 -4.88 71.00
C PRO A 239 -2.12 -4.66 71.10
N ARG A 240 -2.84 -5.64 71.65
CA ARG A 240 -4.31 -5.59 71.81
C ARG A 240 -4.68 -4.83 73.10
N ILE A 241 -5.04 -3.56 72.96
CA ILE A 241 -5.49 -2.71 74.07
C ILE A 241 -7.00 -2.94 74.31
N LYS A 242 -7.39 -3.28 75.54
CA LYS A 242 -8.81 -3.45 75.90
C LYS A 242 -9.58 -2.14 75.64
N GLY A 243 -10.63 -2.21 74.82
CA GLY A 243 -11.51 -1.08 74.50
C GLY A 243 -11.18 -0.36 73.17
N GLN A 244 -10.03 -0.62 72.55
CA GLN A 244 -9.74 -0.14 71.19
C GLN A 244 -10.09 -1.20 70.15
N TYR A 245 -10.68 -0.76 69.04
CA TYR A 245 -11.09 -1.65 67.97
C TYR A 245 -9.89 -2.19 67.18
N SER A 246 -9.76 -3.52 67.07
CA SER A 246 -8.77 -4.16 66.19
C SER A 246 -9.29 -4.13 64.75
N SER A 247 -8.69 -3.31 63.89
CA SER A 247 -8.94 -3.34 62.44
C SER A 247 -8.75 -4.77 61.92
N ALA A 248 -9.73 -5.32 61.20
CA ALA A 248 -9.59 -6.63 60.58
C ALA A 248 -8.48 -6.59 59.52
N ALA A 249 -7.71 -7.67 59.37
CA ALA A 249 -6.57 -7.70 58.45
C ALA A 249 -6.96 -7.53 56.96
N PHE A 250 -8.21 -7.84 56.60
CA PHE A 250 -8.78 -7.60 55.27
C PHE A 250 -9.29 -6.16 55.02
N ASP A 251 -9.11 -5.23 55.98
CA ASP A 251 -9.31 -3.79 55.75
C ASP A 251 -8.14 -3.22 54.94
N SER A 252 -8.32 -3.08 53.63
CA SER A 252 -7.31 -2.53 52.72
C SER A 252 -7.19 -1.02 52.89
N ARG A 253 -5.99 -0.55 53.25
CA ARG A 253 -5.63 0.86 53.30
C ARG A 253 -5.55 1.45 51.90
N LEU A 254 -5.03 0.69 50.93
CA LEU A 254 -4.93 1.13 49.53
C LEU A 254 -6.31 1.44 48.95
N LEU A 255 -7.27 0.53 49.11
CA LEU A 255 -8.65 0.77 48.69
C LEU A 255 -9.34 1.84 49.56
N GLY A 256 -8.99 1.92 50.85
CA GLY A 256 -9.48 2.95 51.76
C GLY A 256 -9.07 4.39 51.39
N ILE A 257 -7.90 4.59 50.75
CA ILE A 257 -7.46 5.91 50.24
C ILE A 257 -8.34 6.35 49.07
N ILE A 258 -8.66 5.42 48.16
CA ILE A 258 -9.50 5.69 46.98
C ILE A 258 -10.95 5.98 47.40
N ALA A 259 -11.45 5.32 48.46
CA ALA A 259 -12.81 5.48 48.98
C ALA A 259 -13.09 6.82 49.70
N ALA A 260 -12.04 7.59 50.02
CA ALA A 260 -12.16 8.88 50.71
C ALA A 260 -11.36 9.98 49.99
N PRO A 261 -11.79 10.46 48.81
CA PRO A 261 -11.02 11.38 47.97
C PRO A 261 -10.69 12.72 48.65
N HIS A 262 -11.49 13.17 49.63
CA HIS A 262 -11.22 14.38 50.43
C HIS A 262 -9.95 14.29 51.30
N ASN A 263 -9.33 13.11 51.44
CA ASN A 263 -8.15 12.90 52.26
C ASN A 263 -6.85 12.65 51.48
N ILE A 264 -6.85 12.49 50.15
CA ILE A 264 -5.63 12.16 49.39
C ILE A 264 -4.64 13.32 49.44
N LEU A 265 -5.13 14.52 49.12
CA LEU A 265 -4.36 15.77 49.16
C LEU A 265 -3.83 16.07 50.57
N LYS A 266 -4.68 15.95 51.60
CA LYS A 266 -4.26 16.06 53.01
C LYS A 266 -3.26 15.00 53.45
N THR A 267 -3.34 13.77 52.94
CA THR A 267 -2.40 12.70 53.30
C THR A 267 -1.02 12.95 52.69
N VAL A 268 -0.96 13.35 51.42
CA VAL A 268 0.31 13.76 50.78
C VAL A 268 0.89 15.00 51.46
N ALA A 269 0.05 15.97 51.80
CA ALA A 269 0.47 17.17 52.53
C ALA A 269 0.98 16.83 53.94
N ASN A 270 0.32 15.93 54.68
CA ASN A 270 0.80 15.47 55.99
C ASN A 270 2.11 14.68 55.91
N VAL A 271 2.34 13.92 54.82
CA VAL A 271 3.60 13.21 54.58
C VAL A 271 4.73 14.18 54.23
N ILE A 272 4.44 15.24 53.48
CA ILE A 272 5.38 16.33 53.21
C ILE A 272 5.67 17.10 54.51
N ASP A 273 4.64 17.44 55.30
CA ASP A 273 4.79 18.10 56.58
C ASP A 273 5.63 17.26 57.58
N TYR A 274 5.49 15.93 57.52
CA TYR A 274 6.29 14.98 58.31
C TYR A 274 7.73 14.86 57.81
N GLN A 275 7.95 14.72 56.49
CA GLN A 275 9.28 14.51 55.91
C GLN A 275 10.13 15.79 55.93
N PHE A 276 9.49 16.95 55.84
CA PHE A 276 10.17 18.22 55.71
C PHE A 276 10.01 19.15 56.94
N GLY A 277 9.20 18.78 57.93
CA GLY A 277 9.09 19.47 59.22
C GLY A 277 8.41 20.86 59.17
N PHE A 278 7.89 21.27 58.02
CA PHE A 278 7.15 22.52 57.84
C PHE A 278 5.69 22.24 57.43
N LYS A 279 4.73 22.96 58.02
CA LYS A 279 3.28 22.79 57.78
C LYS A 279 2.85 23.42 56.44
N VAL A 280 3.19 22.81 55.29
CA VAL A 280 2.77 23.30 53.96
C VAL A 280 1.25 23.23 53.82
N SER A 281 0.63 22.21 54.41
CA SER A 281 -0.83 21.96 54.34
C SER A 281 -1.70 23.14 54.81
N HIS A 282 -1.16 24.01 55.67
CA HIS A 282 -1.85 25.18 56.23
C HIS A 282 -1.51 26.50 55.52
N THR A 283 -0.65 26.48 54.51
CA THR A 283 -0.31 27.69 53.76
C THR A 283 -1.43 28.03 52.76
N TRP A 284 -1.76 29.32 52.66
CA TRP A 284 -2.72 29.84 51.68
C TRP A 284 -2.42 29.39 50.24
N PHE A 285 -1.13 29.20 49.92
CA PHE A 285 -0.67 28.66 48.64
C PHE A 285 -1.27 27.28 48.31
N TYR A 286 -1.29 26.35 49.27
CA TYR A 286 -1.83 25.01 49.05
C TYR A 286 -3.35 25.03 48.81
N GLN A 287 -4.09 25.85 49.57
CA GLN A 287 -5.53 26.01 49.41
C GLN A 287 -5.89 26.61 48.04
N ILE A 288 -5.07 27.55 47.54
CA ILE A 288 -5.22 28.07 46.18
C ILE A 288 -4.89 27.01 45.15
N VAL A 289 -3.81 26.25 45.30
CA VAL A 289 -3.45 25.19 44.35
C VAL A 289 -4.56 24.14 44.31
N GLU A 290 -5.08 23.70 45.45
CA GLU A 290 -6.21 22.76 45.52
C GLU A 290 -7.48 23.31 44.85
N GLN A 291 -7.81 24.59 45.06
CA GLN A 291 -8.99 25.23 44.46
C GLN A 291 -8.81 25.64 43.00
N ALA A 292 -7.59 25.92 42.54
CA ALA A 292 -7.31 26.43 41.20
C ALA A 292 -6.90 25.33 40.21
N VAL A 293 -6.22 24.27 40.66
CA VAL A 293 -5.76 23.19 39.78
C VAL A 293 -6.93 22.43 39.17
N VAL A 294 -7.99 22.15 39.94
CA VAL A 294 -9.18 21.44 39.43
C VAL A 294 -9.90 22.23 38.32
N PRO A 295 -10.29 23.50 38.50
CA PRO A 295 -10.90 24.29 37.42
C PRO A 295 -9.92 24.57 36.28
N LEU A 296 -8.61 24.72 36.54
CA LEU A 296 -7.62 24.90 35.47
C LEU A 296 -7.50 23.65 34.59
N ILE A 297 -7.47 22.45 35.19
CA ILE A 297 -7.48 21.18 34.46
C ILE A 297 -8.79 21.02 33.69
N LEU A 298 -9.93 21.35 34.30
CA LEU A 298 -11.22 21.31 33.62
C LEU A 298 -11.27 22.27 32.42
N VAL A 299 -10.83 23.52 32.59
CA VAL A 299 -10.75 24.51 31.51
C VAL A 299 -9.78 24.05 30.43
N SER A 300 -8.61 23.51 30.79
CA SER A 300 -7.64 22.96 29.85
C SER A 300 -8.22 21.78 29.07
N ALA A 301 -8.93 20.86 29.73
CA ALA A 301 -9.61 19.74 29.08
C ALA A 301 -10.72 20.21 28.13
N VAL A 302 -11.48 21.24 28.52
CA VAL A 302 -12.50 21.86 27.65
C VAL A 302 -11.86 22.55 26.45
N ILE A 303 -10.74 23.27 26.62
CA ILE A 303 -10.01 23.89 25.51
C ILE A 303 -9.48 22.82 24.55
N LEU A 304 -8.85 21.76 25.07
CA LEU A 304 -8.38 20.63 24.24
C LEU A 304 -9.54 19.95 23.50
N TYR A 305 -10.69 19.80 24.16
CA TYR A 305 -11.90 19.28 23.53
C TYR A 305 -12.42 20.21 22.43
N LEU A 306 -12.41 21.53 22.65
CA LEU A 306 -12.82 22.52 21.64
C LEU A 306 -11.82 22.63 20.49
N LEU A 307 -10.52 22.41 20.71
CA LEU A 307 -9.54 22.32 19.65
C LEU A 307 -9.82 21.18 18.67
N SER A 308 -10.52 20.12 19.12
CA SER A 308 -11.01 19.05 18.22
C SER A 308 -12.03 19.53 17.18
N CYS A 309 -12.56 20.75 17.31
CA CYS A 309 -13.43 21.39 16.32
C CYS A 309 -12.66 21.97 15.14
N VAL A 310 -11.37 22.27 15.28
CA VAL A 310 -10.55 22.91 14.24
C VAL A 310 -9.90 21.83 13.39
N VAL A 311 -10.11 21.88 12.08
CA VAL A 311 -9.49 20.98 11.11
C VAL A 311 -8.82 21.80 10.03
N ILE A 312 -7.60 21.41 9.65
CA ILE A 312 -6.82 22.06 8.60
C ILE A 312 -6.71 21.06 7.45
N ILE A 313 -7.20 21.43 6.27
CA ILE A 313 -7.22 20.59 5.07
C ILE A 313 -6.10 21.06 4.14
N ASN A 314 -5.29 20.12 3.66
CA ASN A 314 -4.16 20.41 2.79
C ASN A 314 -4.59 20.93 1.40
N PRO A 315 -3.76 21.72 0.69
CA PRO A 315 -4.07 22.29 -0.65
C PRO A 315 -4.51 21.28 -1.72
N ASP A 316 -3.97 20.08 -1.64
CA ASP A 316 -4.15 18.94 -2.54
C ASP A 316 -5.24 17.95 -2.07
N SER A 317 -5.80 18.18 -0.89
CA SER A 317 -6.85 17.38 -0.29
C SER A 317 -8.21 18.05 -0.37
N GLU A 318 -9.24 17.21 -0.33
CA GLU A 318 -10.62 17.61 -0.06
C GLU A 318 -11.13 16.78 1.12
N ALA A 319 -12.11 17.30 1.85
CA ALA A 319 -12.64 16.58 3.00
C ALA A 319 -14.16 16.62 3.09
N ILE A 320 -14.74 15.54 3.62
CA ILE A 320 -16.17 15.47 3.94
C ILE A 320 -16.36 15.51 5.45
N ILE A 321 -17.22 16.42 5.91
CA ILE A 321 -17.52 16.58 7.33
C ILE A 321 -18.82 15.83 7.68
N GLU A 322 -18.65 14.74 8.41
CA GLU A 322 -19.74 13.97 9.00
C GLU A 322 -20.24 14.64 10.28
N ARG A 323 -21.56 14.78 10.42
CA ARG A 323 -22.20 15.16 11.69
C ARG A 323 -23.08 14.01 12.16
N PHE A 324 -22.78 13.46 13.34
CA PHE A 324 -23.43 12.24 13.85
C PHE A 324 -23.43 11.08 12.82
N GLY A 325 -22.35 10.97 12.04
CA GLY A 325 -22.21 9.96 10.97
C GLY A 325 -22.92 10.30 9.66
N SER A 326 -23.65 11.41 9.56
CA SER A 326 -24.27 11.84 8.30
C SER A 326 -23.36 12.83 7.54
N PRO A 327 -22.96 12.52 6.29
CA PRO A 327 -22.22 13.45 5.44
C PRO A 327 -23.09 14.56 4.83
N LEU A 328 -24.43 14.43 4.90
CA LEU A 328 -25.38 15.33 4.25
C LEU A 328 -25.87 16.44 5.19
N ASN A 329 -25.96 17.66 4.67
CA ASN A 329 -26.56 18.81 5.34
C ASN A 329 -28.10 18.69 5.41
N SER A 330 -28.75 19.61 6.13
CA SER A 330 -30.22 19.60 6.27
C SER A 330 -30.98 19.84 4.96
N GLN A 331 -30.28 20.26 3.90
CA GLN A 331 -30.81 20.47 2.55
C GLN A 331 -30.50 19.28 1.61
N GLY A 332 -29.86 18.22 2.11
CA GLY A 332 -29.47 17.05 1.31
C GLY A 332 -28.17 17.19 0.51
N ASN A 333 -27.43 18.29 0.67
CA ASN A 333 -26.14 18.50 0.00
C ASN A 333 -24.98 17.93 0.83
N VAL A 334 -23.94 17.43 0.17
CA VAL A 334 -22.73 16.94 0.82
C VAL A 334 -21.99 18.09 1.52
N ARG A 335 -21.55 17.88 2.77
CA ARG A 335 -20.68 18.84 3.48
C ARG A 335 -19.23 18.68 3.03
N LEU A 336 -18.96 19.10 1.80
CA LEU A 336 -17.61 19.18 1.25
C LEU A 336 -16.88 20.39 1.85
N ALA A 337 -15.63 20.20 2.22
CA ALA A 337 -14.73 21.24 2.73
C ALA A 337 -13.51 21.34 1.82
N GLU A 338 -13.25 22.56 1.38
CA GLU A 338 -12.11 22.93 0.55
C GLU A 338 -10.83 23.10 1.39
N PRO A 339 -9.64 23.16 0.75
CA PRO A 339 -8.40 23.43 1.46
C PRO A 339 -8.44 24.69 2.34
N GLY A 340 -7.89 24.58 3.54
CA GLY A 340 -7.87 25.66 4.53
C GLY A 340 -8.40 25.23 5.90
N ILE A 341 -8.68 26.23 6.74
CA ILE A 341 -9.17 26.01 8.10
C ILE A 341 -10.69 25.87 8.05
N THR A 342 -11.19 24.72 8.49
CA THR A 342 -12.63 24.45 8.60
C THR A 342 -13.00 24.02 10.01
N PHE A 343 -14.22 24.35 10.43
CA PHE A 343 -14.74 23.99 11.74
C PHE A 343 -15.75 22.84 11.65
N LYS A 344 -15.58 21.85 12.53
CA LYS A 344 -16.51 20.73 12.75
C LYS A 344 -17.04 20.72 14.18
N LEU A 345 -18.05 19.89 14.43
CA LEU A 345 -18.47 19.59 15.80
C LEU A 345 -17.36 18.84 16.55
N PRO A 346 -17.24 19.01 17.87
CA PRO A 346 -16.22 18.31 18.63
C PRO A 346 -16.48 16.80 18.55
N TRP A 347 -15.39 16.03 18.61
CA TRP A 347 -15.49 14.57 18.61
C TRP A 347 -16.32 14.09 19.83
N PRO A 348 -17.25 13.13 19.71
CA PRO A 348 -17.51 12.25 18.56
C PRO A 348 -18.60 12.74 17.60
N PHE A 349 -19.15 13.94 17.80
CA PHE A 349 -20.30 14.44 17.04
C PHE A 349 -19.93 14.94 15.64
N GLY A 350 -18.67 15.29 15.42
CA GLY A 350 -18.13 15.67 14.12
C GLY A 350 -16.86 14.90 13.76
N ILE A 351 -16.86 14.25 12.59
CA ILE A 351 -15.72 13.51 12.04
C ILE A 351 -15.41 14.10 10.66
N THR A 352 -14.12 14.28 10.34
CA THR A 352 -13.68 14.70 9.01
C THR A 352 -13.00 13.54 8.31
N ARG A 353 -13.41 13.26 7.07
CA ARG A 353 -12.76 12.31 6.16
C ARG A 353 -11.98 13.10 5.12
N GLU A 354 -10.68 13.26 5.33
CA GLU A 354 -9.78 13.91 4.36
C GLU A 354 -9.27 12.86 3.36
N PHE A 355 -9.18 13.26 2.09
CA PHE A 355 -8.58 12.46 1.03
C PHE A 355 -7.81 13.36 0.05
N PRO A 356 -6.62 12.96 -0.43
CA PRO A 356 -5.83 13.72 -1.40
C PRO A 356 -6.42 13.65 -2.82
N ALA A 357 -7.61 14.23 -3.01
CA ALA A 357 -8.40 14.11 -4.23
C ALA A 357 -7.71 14.71 -5.47
N LYS A 358 -6.85 15.73 -5.28
CA LYS A 358 -6.14 16.40 -6.37
C LYS A 358 -4.81 15.75 -6.73
N GLN A 359 -4.33 14.79 -5.94
CA GLN A 359 -3.13 14.03 -6.27
C GLN A 359 -3.47 12.88 -7.23
N MET A 360 -2.55 12.60 -8.15
CA MET A 360 -2.60 11.40 -8.99
C MET A 360 -2.36 10.17 -8.13
N GLN A 361 -3.33 9.26 -8.14
CA GLN A 361 -3.27 7.98 -7.45
C GLN A 361 -2.88 6.89 -8.46
N GLU A 362 -2.09 5.92 -8.01
CA GLU A 362 -1.65 4.81 -8.86
C GLU A 362 -2.23 3.47 -8.39
N ILE A 363 -2.61 2.65 -9.38
CA ILE A 363 -2.94 1.24 -9.21
C ILE A 363 -2.09 0.44 -10.19
N TYR A 364 -1.45 -0.60 -9.67
CA TYR A 364 -0.63 -1.51 -10.46
C TYR A 364 -1.45 -2.76 -10.81
N ILE A 365 -1.56 -3.03 -12.11
CA ILE A 365 -2.27 -4.19 -12.66
C ILE A 365 -1.25 -5.09 -13.34
N GLY A 366 -1.25 -6.38 -13.00
CA GLY A 366 -0.33 -7.35 -13.58
C GLY A 366 1.04 -7.45 -12.88
N TYR A 367 1.32 -6.59 -11.89
CA TYR A 367 2.59 -6.64 -11.14
C TYR A 367 2.51 -5.96 -9.77
N VAL A 368 3.51 -6.25 -8.92
CA VAL A 368 3.79 -5.54 -7.66
C VAL A 368 5.15 -4.86 -7.80
N PRO A 369 5.25 -3.52 -7.69
CA PRO A 369 6.53 -2.82 -7.83
C PRO A 369 7.51 -3.22 -6.72
N LEU A 370 8.81 -3.13 -7.01
CA LEU A 370 9.86 -3.28 -6.00
C LEU A 370 9.78 -2.10 -5.02
N GLU A 371 9.80 -2.38 -3.72
CA GLU A 371 9.83 -1.39 -2.65
C GLU A 371 11.26 -0.85 -2.48
N ASP A 372 11.84 -0.22 -3.52
CA ASP A 372 13.18 0.36 -3.42
C ASP A 372 13.11 1.90 -3.50
N GLU A 373 13.29 2.54 -2.34
CA GLU A 373 13.47 4.00 -2.16
C GLU A 373 14.77 4.55 -2.79
N ASP A 374 15.65 3.69 -3.36
CA ASP A 374 17.03 4.07 -3.69
C ASP A 374 17.45 4.03 -5.16
N VAL A 375 16.56 3.75 -6.12
CA VAL A 375 16.94 3.85 -7.56
C VAL A 375 16.70 5.27 -8.05
N GLN A 376 17.70 6.13 -7.82
CA GLN A 376 17.87 7.42 -8.49
C GLN A 376 17.69 7.27 -10.02
N GLY A 377 16.48 7.54 -10.52
CA GLY A 377 16.19 8.09 -11.85
C GLY A 377 16.61 7.31 -13.11
N GLN A 378 17.38 6.21 -13.01
CA GLN A 378 17.81 5.44 -14.17
C GLN A 378 16.90 4.25 -14.38
N ARG A 379 15.91 4.42 -15.27
CA ARG A 379 15.13 3.33 -15.85
C ARG A 379 16.10 2.36 -16.53
N GLN A 380 16.38 1.23 -15.90
CA GLN A 380 17.13 0.15 -16.55
C GLN A 380 16.29 -0.43 -17.69
N PRO A 381 16.92 -0.84 -18.81
CA PRO A 381 16.19 -1.50 -19.89
C PRO A 381 15.57 -2.81 -19.41
N LEU A 382 14.28 -3.00 -19.71
CA LEU A 382 13.52 -4.20 -19.37
C LEU A 382 13.92 -5.38 -20.27
N LEU A 383 14.83 -6.23 -19.80
CA LEU A 383 15.29 -7.42 -20.53
C LEU A 383 14.37 -8.62 -20.29
N TRP A 384 13.80 -9.23 -21.34
CA TRP A 384 12.82 -10.33 -21.24
C TRP A 384 13.31 -11.60 -20.52
N ASN A 385 14.62 -11.75 -20.30
CA ASN A 385 15.21 -12.92 -19.66
C ASN A 385 15.30 -12.83 -18.13
N ARG A 386 14.75 -11.77 -17.52
CA ARG A 386 14.75 -11.52 -16.07
C ARG A 386 13.37 -11.03 -15.64
N GLU A 387 13.06 -11.23 -14.37
CA GLU A 387 11.89 -10.62 -13.74
C GLU A 387 12.22 -9.16 -13.38
N HIS A 388 11.28 -8.24 -13.57
CA HIS A 388 11.49 -6.79 -13.40
C HIS A 388 10.78 -6.22 -12.17
N TYR A 389 9.90 -6.99 -11.55
CA TYR A 389 9.05 -6.57 -10.44
C TYR A 389 9.07 -7.60 -9.31
N LYS A 390 8.56 -7.22 -8.12
CA LYS A 390 8.49 -8.11 -6.94
C LYS A 390 7.62 -9.33 -7.23
N GLU A 391 6.51 -9.10 -7.91
CA GLU A 391 5.63 -10.15 -8.44
C GLU A 391 5.11 -9.72 -9.81
N GLU A 392 5.01 -10.67 -10.74
CA GLU A 392 4.41 -10.48 -12.07
C GLU A 392 3.35 -11.54 -12.29
N TYR A 393 2.18 -11.13 -12.77
CA TYR A 393 1.06 -12.03 -13.00
C TYR A 393 0.95 -12.41 -14.48
N ASN A 394 0.68 -13.70 -14.70
CA ASN A 394 0.45 -14.25 -16.03
C ASN A 394 -0.92 -13.82 -16.57
N LEU A 395 -0.94 -13.25 -17.76
CA LEU A 395 -2.13 -12.92 -18.53
C LEU A 395 -2.26 -13.88 -19.72
N LEU A 396 -3.47 -14.38 -19.95
CA LEU A 396 -3.78 -15.25 -21.08
C LEU A 396 -4.16 -14.42 -22.31
N VAL A 397 -3.56 -14.74 -23.44
CA VAL A 397 -3.78 -14.10 -24.74
C VAL A 397 -4.14 -15.13 -25.80
N ALA A 398 -4.92 -14.72 -26.79
CA ALA A 398 -5.19 -15.54 -27.97
C ALA A 398 -3.97 -15.56 -28.89
N THR A 399 -3.73 -16.69 -29.56
CA THR A 399 -2.77 -16.80 -30.66
C THR A 399 -3.48 -17.12 -31.98
N GLU A 400 -2.93 -16.64 -33.09
CA GLU A 400 -3.48 -16.86 -34.43
C GLU A 400 -3.17 -18.30 -34.88
N SER A 401 -4.20 -19.14 -35.01
CA SER A 401 -4.07 -20.53 -35.50
C SER A 401 -4.52 -20.65 -36.95
N ILE A 402 -3.61 -21.17 -37.79
CA ILE A 402 -3.77 -21.34 -39.23
C ILE A 402 -4.80 -22.45 -39.56
N ASN A 403 -5.06 -23.38 -38.63
CA ASN A 403 -5.99 -24.49 -38.81
C ASN A 403 -7.24 -24.32 -37.94
N SER A 404 -8.12 -23.39 -38.34
CA SER A 404 -9.43 -23.18 -37.70
C SER A 404 -10.43 -24.32 -37.93
N GLN A 405 -10.02 -25.41 -38.60
CA GLN A 405 -10.85 -26.57 -38.94
C GLN A 405 -10.74 -27.75 -37.97
N GLU A 406 -9.74 -27.78 -37.08
CA GLU A 406 -9.73 -28.77 -35.99
C GLU A 406 -10.70 -28.32 -34.90
N LYS A 407 -11.72 -29.16 -34.60
CA LYS A 407 -12.57 -29.01 -33.42
C LYS A 407 -11.74 -29.26 -32.15
N GLY A 408 -10.92 -28.29 -31.76
CA GLY A 408 -10.03 -28.33 -30.60
C GLY A 408 -10.01 -27.00 -29.86
N ALA A 409 -9.33 -26.97 -28.70
CA ALA A 409 -9.17 -25.74 -27.92
C ALA A 409 -8.40 -24.70 -28.73
N VAL A 410 -8.90 -23.45 -28.76
CA VAL A 410 -8.18 -22.32 -29.35
C VAL A 410 -6.84 -22.21 -28.63
N PRO A 411 -5.69 -22.24 -29.34
CA PRO A 411 -4.41 -22.13 -28.69
C PRO A 411 -4.30 -20.77 -27.98
N VAL A 412 -3.80 -20.81 -26.75
CA VAL A 412 -3.60 -19.64 -25.89
C VAL A 412 -2.11 -19.51 -25.59
N SER A 413 -1.66 -18.27 -25.44
CA SER A 413 -0.32 -17.96 -24.97
C SER A 413 -0.37 -17.21 -23.64
N ILE A 414 0.77 -17.16 -22.96
CA ILE A 414 0.93 -16.48 -21.68
C ILE A 414 1.90 -15.33 -21.88
N ILE A 415 1.50 -14.15 -21.41
CA ILE A 415 2.34 -12.97 -21.35
C ILE A 415 2.28 -12.36 -19.96
N ARG A 416 3.32 -11.62 -19.60
CA ARG A 416 3.36 -10.77 -18.42
C ARG A 416 3.42 -9.32 -18.89
N GLY A 417 2.83 -8.42 -18.13
CA GLY A 417 2.77 -7.02 -18.49
C GLY A 417 2.57 -6.13 -17.28
N ALA A 418 3.30 -5.03 -17.25
CA ALA A 418 3.17 -4.01 -16.24
C ALA A 418 2.18 -2.95 -16.72
N ILE A 419 1.02 -2.86 -16.07
CA ILE A 419 -0.05 -1.97 -16.49
C ILE A 419 -0.33 -0.96 -15.37
N PRO A 420 0.43 0.15 -15.29
CA PRO A 420 0.10 1.23 -14.37
C PRO A 420 -1.18 1.94 -14.82
N VAL A 421 -2.09 2.13 -13.87
CA VAL A 421 -3.31 2.93 -14.04
C VAL A 421 -3.21 4.10 -13.08
N GLN A 422 -3.21 5.32 -13.63
CA GLN A 422 -3.22 6.56 -12.87
C GLN A 422 -4.60 7.18 -12.94
N TYR A 423 -5.15 7.52 -11.77
CA TYR A 423 -6.48 8.10 -11.65
C TYR A 423 -6.49 9.23 -10.62
N ARG A 424 -7.50 10.08 -10.70
CA ARG A 424 -7.80 11.11 -9.69
C ARG A 424 -9.23 10.98 -9.22
N VAL A 425 -9.51 11.45 -8.01
CA VAL A 425 -10.87 11.45 -7.45
C VAL A 425 -11.54 12.76 -7.79
N VAL A 426 -12.63 12.72 -8.56
CA VAL A 426 -13.39 13.91 -9.00
C VAL A 426 -14.61 14.14 -8.11
N ASP A 427 -15.22 13.06 -7.60
CA ASP A 427 -16.37 13.12 -6.70
C ASP A 427 -16.06 12.33 -5.43
N LEU A 428 -15.56 13.05 -4.42
CA LEU A 428 -15.11 12.46 -3.16
C LEU A 428 -16.24 11.73 -2.41
N TYR A 429 -17.49 12.20 -2.55
CA TYR A 429 -18.62 11.57 -1.88
C TYR A 429 -18.88 10.18 -2.45
N LYS A 430 -18.95 10.08 -3.78
CA LYS A 430 -19.11 8.79 -4.47
C LYS A 430 -17.97 7.83 -4.12
N TYR A 431 -16.73 8.34 -4.11
CA TYR A 431 -15.55 7.53 -3.80
C TYR A 431 -15.54 7.00 -2.37
N LEU A 432 -15.97 7.77 -1.37
CA LEU A 432 -15.92 7.33 0.03
C LEU A 432 -17.15 6.55 0.49
N TYR A 433 -18.33 6.77 -0.10
CA TYR A 433 -19.60 6.28 0.45
C TYR A 433 -20.35 5.27 -0.42
N ASN A 434 -20.12 5.21 -1.74
CA ASN A 434 -20.85 4.26 -2.58
C ASN A 434 -20.33 2.83 -2.43
N HIS A 435 -19.06 2.67 -2.04
CA HIS A 435 -18.41 1.37 -1.86
C HIS A 435 -17.63 1.36 -0.56
N ALA A 436 -17.45 0.16 0.02
CA ALA A 436 -16.65 0.01 1.25
C ALA A 436 -15.16 0.32 1.01
N ASP A 437 -14.64 -0.03 -0.17
CA ASP A 437 -13.28 0.27 -0.62
C ASP A 437 -13.29 0.53 -2.13
N SER A 438 -13.41 1.80 -2.51
CA SER A 438 -13.44 2.19 -3.93
C SER A 438 -12.13 1.94 -4.67
N LYS A 439 -10.99 1.91 -3.97
CA LYS A 439 -9.68 1.62 -4.59
C LYS A 439 -9.62 0.16 -5.03
N GLU A 440 -10.01 -0.77 -4.16
CA GLU A 440 -10.03 -2.20 -4.52
C GLU A 440 -11.11 -2.53 -5.54
N VAL A 441 -12.29 -1.88 -5.49
CA VAL A 441 -13.31 -2.03 -6.54
C VAL A 441 -12.77 -1.53 -7.88
N LEU A 442 -12.12 -0.37 -7.93
CA LEU A 442 -11.51 0.15 -9.15
C LEU A 442 -10.44 -0.81 -9.68
N LYS A 443 -9.56 -1.32 -8.80
CA LYS A 443 -8.54 -2.31 -9.15
C LYS A 443 -9.16 -3.57 -9.75
N ALA A 444 -10.24 -4.08 -9.18
CA ALA A 444 -10.96 -5.23 -9.74
C ALA A 444 -11.58 -4.94 -11.12
N VAL A 445 -12.12 -3.72 -11.33
CA VAL A 445 -12.60 -3.27 -12.65
C VAL A 445 -11.44 -3.24 -13.65
N CYS A 446 -10.30 -2.66 -13.28
CA CYS A 446 -9.11 -2.62 -14.13
C CYS A 446 -8.65 -4.03 -14.53
N TYR A 447 -8.52 -4.96 -13.56
CA TYR A 447 -8.18 -6.35 -13.85
C TYR A 447 -9.17 -6.99 -14.82
N ARG A 448 -10.47 -6.79 -14.60
CA ARG A 448 -11.52 -7.38 -15.44
C ARG A 448 -11.45 -6.87 -16.89
N GLU A 449 -11.36 -5.56 -17.08
CA GLU A 449 -11.32 -4.96 -18.42
C GLU A 449 -10.00 -5.29 -19.14
N VAL A 450 -8.88 -5.30 -18.42
CA VAL A 450 -7.58 -5.75 -18.96
C VAL A 450 -7.66 -7.21 -19.39
N VAL A 451 -8.10 -8.12 -18.53
CA VAL A 451 -8.17 -9.55 -18.86
C VAL A 451 -9.12 -9.79 -20.04
N LYS A 452 -10.27 -9.12 -20.07
CA LYS A 452 -11.23 -9.20 -21.18
C LYS A 452 -10.62 -8.73 -22.50
N PHE A 453 -9.87 -7.63 -22.48
CA PHE A 453 -9.21 -7.10 -23.67
C PHE A 453 -8.08 -8.03 -24.12
N VAL A 454 -7.19 -8.39 -23.20
CA VAL A 454 -5.99 -9.20 -23.47
C VAL A 454 -6.37 -10.60 -23.96
N ALA A 455 -7.46 -11.20 -23.47
CA ALA A 455 -7.95 -12.49 -23.96
C ALA A 455 -8.34 -12.48 -25.46
N GLY A 456 -8.73 -11.33 -26.00
CA GLY A 456 -9.00 -11.16 -27.44
C GLY A 456 -7.84 -10.51 -28.21
N ALA A 457 -6.79 -10.07 -27.50
CA ALA A 457 -5.67 -9.37 -28.10
C ALA A 457 -4.64 -10.35 -28.68
N ARG A 458 -3.91 -9.86 -29.68
CA ARG A 458 -2.87 -10.60 -30.39
C ARG A 458 -1.49 -10.23 -29.84
N ILE A 459 -0.53 -11.13 -30.00
CA ILE A 459 0.84 -10.92 -29.53
C ILE A 459 1.89 -11.06 -30.64
N GLU A 460 1.52 -11.62 -31.77
CA GLU A 460 2.41 -11.87 -32.89
C GLU A 460 2.85 -10.55 -33.55
N PRO A 461 4.13 -10.37 -33.90
CA PRO A 461 4.63 -9.11 -34.46
C PRO A 461 4.19 -8.87 -35.92
N GLU A 462 3.88 -9.93 -36.66
CA GLU A 462 3.40 -9.88 -38.04
C GLU A 462 2.13 -10.75 -38.13
N SER A 463 1.07 -10.25 -38.79
CA SER A 463 -0.15 -11.00 -39.05
C SER A 463 -0.30 -11.24 -40.55
N GLU A 464 -0.77 -12.43 -40.94
CA GLU A 464 -1.10 -12.74 -42.34
C GLU A 464 -2.25 -11.85 -42.86
N SER A 465 -3.09 -11.30 -41.98
CA SER A 465 -4.15 -10.34 -42.30
C SER A 465 -3.63 -8.93 -42.60
N GLY A 466 -2.33 -8.65 -42.45
CA GLY A 466 -1.71 -7.38 -42.80
C GLY A 466 -2.01 -6.20 -41.86
N ASN A 467 -2.58 -6.44 -40.67
CA ASN A 467 -2.83 -5.38 -39.68
C ASN A 467 -1.83 -5.46 -38.50
N PRO A 468 -0.67 -4.82 -38.58
CA PRO A 468 0.35 -4.80 -37.52
C PRO A 468 -0.06 -4.00 -36.28
N GLU A 469 -1.16 -3.23 -36.35
CA GLU A 469 -1.59 -2.32 -35.28
C GLU A 469 -2.33 -3.03 -34.13
N GLY A 470 -2.59 -4.33 -34.23
CA GLY A 470 -3.30 -5.12 -33.21
C GLY A 470 -2.41 -5.85 -32.21
N SER A 471 -1.08 -5.86 -32.41
CA SER A 471 -0.16 -6.66 -31.59
C SER A 471 0.26 -5.96 -30.30
N LEU A 472 0.08 -6.64 -29.16
CA LEU A 472 0.55 -6.18 -27.85
C LEU A 472 2.06 -6.29 -27.66
N LEU A 473 2.80 -7.07 -28.47
CA LEU A 473 4.27 -7.02 -28.50
C LEU A 473 4.81 -6.00 -29.51
N GLY A 474 3.94 -5.45 -30.37
CA GLY A 474 4.26 -4.45 -31.38
C GLY A 474 3.64 -3.08 -31.12
N ALA A 475 3.13 -2.44 -32.17
CA ALA A 475 2.63 -1.06 -32.15
C ALA A 475 1.22 -0.91 -31.52
N GLY A 476 0.53 -2.00 -31.19
CA GLY A 476 -0.87 -1.98 -30.74
C GLY A 476 -1.07 -1.49 -29.31
N ARG A 477 -0.01 -1.37 -28.51
CA ARG A 477 -0.07 -0.96 -27.09
C ARG A 477 -0.73 0.42 -26.90
N ALA A 478 -0.40 1.38 -27.75
CA ALA A 478 -0.95 2.74 -27.63
C ALA A 478 -2.46 2.77 -27.87
N LYS A 479 -2.96 2.01 -28.86
CA LYS A 479 -4.40 1.90 -29.15
C LYS A 479 -5.11 1.14 -28.03
N ALA A 480 -4.52 0.04 -27.57
CA ALA A 480 -5.02 -0.74 -26.44
C ALA A 480 -5.17 0.13 -25.18
N SER A 481 -4.17 0.95 -24.86
CA SER A 481 -4.21 1.87 -23.71
C SER A 481 -5.43 2.78 -23.76
N VAL A 482 -5.71 3.39 -24.91
CA VAL A 482 -6.85 4.31 -25.07
C VAL A 482 -8.18 3.56 -24.97
N GLU A 483 -8.30 2.40 -25.62
CA GLU A 483 -9.53 1.62 -25.62
C GLU A 483 -9.86 1.07 -24.22
N VAL A 484 -8.90 0.48 -23.54
CA VAL A 484 -9.11 -0.12 -22.22
C VAL A 484 -9.31 0.96 -21.16
N ALA A 485 -8.59 2.09 -21.23
CA ALA A 485 -8.85 3.23 -20.34
C ALA A 485 -10.29 3.74 -20.47
N LYS A 486 -10.80 3.85 -21.70
CA LYS A 486 -12.20 4.24 -21.95
C LYS A 486 -13.19 3.23 -21.35
N ASN A 487 -12.94 1.93 -21.51
CA ASN A 487 -13.79 0.89 -20.96
C ASN A 487 -13.78 0.90 -19.42
N ILE A 488 -12.61 1.10 -18.80
CA ILE A 488 -12.47 1.24 -17.35
C ILE A 488 -13.22 2.48 -16.85
N GLN A 489 -13.06 3.63 -17.52
CA GLN A 489 -13.78 4.86 -17.17
C GLN A 489 -15.29 4.66 -17.23
N GLN A 490 -15.80 4.12 -18.34
CA GLN A 490 -17.23 3.84 -18.50
C GLN A 490 -17.74 2.95 -17.36
N ARG A 491 -16.99 1.90 -17.01
CA ARG A 491 -17.39 1.00 -15.93
C ARG A 491 -17.32 1.66 -14.56
N ALA A 492 -16.31 2.49 -14.32
CA ALA A 492 -16.16 3.24 -13.07
C ALA A 492 -17.32 4.22 -12.88
N ASP A 493 -17.78 4.85 -13.97
CA ASP A 493 -18.94 5.74 -13.98
C ASP A 493 -20.25 4.98 -13.72
N GLU A 494 -20.45 3.83 -14.38
CA GLU A 494 -21.60 2.94 -14.14
C GLU A 494 -21.70 2.46 -12.68
N LEU A 495 -20.56 2.22 -12.04
CA LEU A 495 -20.48 1.84 -10.63
C LEU A 495 -20.52 3.03 -9.68
N GLY A 496 -20.49 4.27 -10.21
CA GLY A 496 -20.48 5.48 -9.42
C GLY A 496 -19.26 5.58 -8.50
N LEU A 497 -18.06 5.26 -8.99
CA LEU A 497 -16.82 5.36 -8.19
C LEU A 497 -16.34 6.80 -7.97
N GLY A 498 -16.76 7.74 -8.81
CA GLY A 498 -16.37 9.16 -8.68
C GLY A 498 -14.90 9.43 -9.05
N VAL A 499 -14.32 8.61 -9.91
CA VAL A 499 -12.92 8.70 -10.34
C VAL A 499 -12.81 9.04 -11.81
N GLU A 500 -11.69 9.67 -12.18
CA GLU A 500 -11.30 9.89 -13.56
C GLU A 500 -9.96 9.19 -13.83
N ILE A 501 -9.95 8.32 -14.85
CA ILE A 501 -8.75 7.64 -15.34
C ILE A 501 -7.96 8.63 -16.20
N ALA A 502 -6.84 9.10 -15.66
CA ALA A 502 -5.99 10.06 -16.33
C ALA A 502 -4.97 9.39 -17.27
N PHE A 503 -4.48 8.20 -16.91
CA PHE A 503 -3.55 7.44 -17.73
C PHE A 503 -3.64 5.93 -17.49
N MET A 504 -3.41 5.17 -18.54
CA MET A 504 -3.20 3.72 -18.49
C MET A 504 -2.16 3.33 -19.53
N GLY A 505 -1.09 2.67 -19.09
CA GLY A 505 0.00 2.23 -19.98
C GLY A 505 0.06 0.71 -20.08
N PHE A 506 0.26 0.17 -21.28
CA PHE A 506 0.71 -1.21 -21.46
C PHE A 506 2.24 -1.22 -21.50
N GLU A 507 2.89 -1.33 -20.35
CA GLU A 507 4.35 -1.30 -20.18
C GLU A 507 4.93 -2.71 -19.97
N GLY A 508 6.19 -2.92 -20.37
CA GLY A 508 6.89 -4.16 -20.03
C GLY A 508 6.21 -5.45 -20.49
N PHE A 509 5.51 -5.46 -21.63
CA PHE A 509 4.90 -6.69 -22.14
C PHE A 509 5.98 -7.64 -22.66
N HIS A 510 6.10 -8.80 -22.01
CA HIS A 510 7.04 -9.85 -22.37
C HIS A 510 6.48 -11.25 -22.10
N PRO A 511 6.94 -12.27 -22.83
CA PRO A 511 6.69 -13.66 -22.45
C PRO A 511 7.39 -14.01 -21.12
N PRO A 512 6.97 -15.08 -20.43
CA PRO A 512 7.69 -15.61 -19.28
C PRO A 512 9.17 -15.87 -19.62
N PRO A 513 10.11 -15.61 -18.69
CA PRO A 513 11.55 -15.75 -18.95
C PRO A 513 11.97 -17.11 -19.52
N GLN A 514 11.23 -18.18 -19.19
CA GLN A 514 11.50 -19.55 -19.65
C GLN A 514 11.37 -19.72 -21.17
N VAL A 515 10.49 -18.94 -21.82
CA VAL A 515 10.20 -19.04 -23.26
C VAL A 515 10.60 -17.77 -24.02
N ALA A 516 11.24 -16.81 -23.34
CA ALA A 516 11.64 -15.54 -23.94
C ALA A 516 12.59 -15.71 -25.13
N GLN A 517 13.50 -16.69 -25.09
CA GLN A 517 14.41 -16.99 -26.21
C GLN A 517 13.66 -17.45 -27.46
N ASP A 518 12.61 -18.26 -27.32
CA ASP A 518 11.82 -18.75 -28.45
C ASP A 518 11.06 -17.60 -29.13
N PHE A 519 10.45 -16.71 -28.34
CA PHE A 519 9.80 -15.50 -28.86
C PHE A 519 10.78 -14.55 -29.55
N GLN A 520 12.00 -14.43 -28.99
CA GLN A 520 13.05 -13.64 -29.61
C GLN A 520 13.51 -14.24 -30.94
N ALA A 521 13.58 -15.58 -31.04
CA ALA A 521 13.91 -16.27 -32.29
C ALA A 521 12.87 -16.01 -33.39
N VAL A 522 11.58 -16.03 -33.06
CA VAL A 522 10.50 -15.69 -34.02
C VAL A 522 10.62 -14.24 -34.49
N THR A 523 10.81 -13.30 -33.56
CA THR A 523 10.99 -11.88 -33.89
C THR A 523 12.23 -11.67 -34.77
N GLY A 524 13.33 -12.34 -34.44
CA GLY A 524 14.56 -12.34 -35.23
C GLY A 524 14.37 -12.92 -36.64
N ALA A 525 13.56 -13.98 -36.78
CA ALA A 525 13.22 -14.55 -38.07
C ALA A 525 12.39 -13.59 -38.94
N VAL A 526 11.40 -12.90 -38.36
CA VAL A 526 10.61 -11.85 -39.04
C VAL A 526 11.50 -10.69 -39.50
N GLN A 527 12.40 -10.21 -38.63
CA GLN A 527 13.37 -9.17 -39.00
C GLN A 527 14.31 -9.62 -40.12
N LYS A 528 14.80 -10.87 -40.07
CA LYS A 528 15.64 -11.45 -41.12
C LYS A 528 14.91 -11.57 -42.44
N LYS A 529 13.65 -12.03 -42.43
CA LYS A 529 12.77 -12.04 -43.61
C LYS A 529 12.66 -10.64 -44.22
N GLN A 530 12.37 -9.62 -43.41
CA GLN A 530 12.24 -8.24 -43.88
C GLN A 530 13.56 -7.70 -44.44
N ALA A 531 14.69 -8.01 -43.79
CA ALA A 531 16.02 -7.62 -44.27
C ALA A 531 16.32 -8.23 -45.66
N VAL A 532 16.04 -9.52 -45.85
CA VAL A 532 16.22 -10.20 -47.15
C VAL A 532 15.33 -9.59 -48.23
N ILE A 533 14.08 -9.24 -47.92
CA ILE A 533 13.17 -8.56 -48.86
C ILE A 533 13.73 -7.20 -49.26
N LEU A 534 14.17 -6.40 -48.28
CA LEU A 534 14.74 -5.07 -48.54
C LEU A 534 16.04 -5.15 -49.33
N GLU A 535 16.88 -6.16 -49.07
CA GLU A 535 18.10 -6.42 -49.82
C GLU A 535 17.79 -6.79 -51.28
N ALA A 536 16.78 -7.64 -51.52
CA ALA A 536 16.33 -7.98 -52.87
C ALA A 536 15.78 -6.77 -53.62
N ILE A 537 14.99 -5.92 -52.95
CA ILE A 537 14.48 -4.65 -53.52
C ILE A 537 15.65 -3.72 -53.85
N ALA A 538 16.60 -3.54 -52.94
CA ALA A 538 17.78 -2.71 -53.17
C ALA A 538 18.64 -3.23 -54.33
N GLN A 539 18.80 -4.55 -54.45
CA GLN A 539 19.51 -5.17 -55.58
C GLN A 539 18.77 -4.91 -56.90
N ARG A 540 17.46 -5.13 -56.95
CA ARG A 540 16.63 -4.80 -58.12
C ARG A 540 16.80 -3.34 -58.52
N ASP A 541 16.70 -2.42 -57.56
CA ASP A 541 16.74 -0.98 -57.80
C ASP A 541 18.13 -0.54 -58.29
N ARG A 542 19.20 -1.14 -57.76
CA ARG A 542 20.57 -0.95 -58.27
C ARG A 542 20.71 -1.41 -59.71
N ILE A 543 20.20 -2.60 -60.05
CA ILE A 543 20.26 -3.14 -61.41
C ILE A 543 19.45 -2.25 -62.37
N PHE A 544 18.25 -1.83 -61.98
CA PHE A 544 17.38 -1.00 -62.82
C PHE A 544 17.98 0.40 -63.03
N THR A 545 18.49 1.00 -61.97
CA THR A 545 19.12 2.33 -62.02
C THR A 545 20.44 2.28 -62.80
N GLY A 546 21.29 1.26 -62.59
CA GLY A 546 22.53 1.11 -63.35
C GLY A 546 22.30 0.91 -64.85
N ASN A 547 21.31 0.09 -65.22
CA ASN A 547 21.04 -0.22 -66.63
C ASN A 547 20.24 0.87 -67.37
N VAL A 548 19.24 1.46 -66.72
CA VAL A 548 18.23 2.34 -67.37
C VAL A 548 18.26 3.77 -66.82
N GLY A 549 18.94 4.01 -65.69
CA GLY A 549 19.03 5.32 -65.03
C GLY A 549 17.98 5.53 -63.93
N SER A 550 16.83 4.84 -63.98
CA SER A 550 15.84 4.87 -62.91
C SER A 550 14.94 3.63 -62.89
N VAL A 551 14.43 3.28 -61.71
CA VAL A 551 13.48 2.17 -61.49
C VAL A 551 12.22 2.34 -62.33
N LYS A 552 11.62 3.54 -62.31
CA LYS A 552 10.38 3.84 -63.04
C LYS A 552 10.54 3.71 -64.56
N GLN A 553 11.68 4.14 -65.11
CA GLN A 553 11.96 3.97 -66.54
C GLN A 553 12.21 2.50 -66.89
N ALA A 554 12.90 1.75 -66.03
CA ALA A 554 13.14 0.32 -66.22
C ALA A 554 11.84 -0.50 -66.25
N GLU A 555 10.92 -0.23 -65.33
CA GLU A 555 9.60 -0.88 -65.30
C GLU A 555 8.77 -0.55 -66.56
N LYS A 556 8.74 0.73 -66.96
CA LYS A 556 8.07 1.17 -68.20
C LYS A 556 8.67 0.50 -69.43
N LEU A 557 10.00 0.42 -69.51
CA LEU A 557 10.72 -0.21 -70.60
C LEU A 557 10.41 -1.72 -70.66
N TYR A 558 10.40 -2.40 -69.51
CA TYR A 558 10.03 -3.81 -69.39
C TYR A 558 8.58 -4.07 -69.83
N GLU A 559 7.64 -3.22 -69.42
CA GLU A 559 6.23 -3.33 -69.82
C GLU A 559 6.06 -3.15 -71.33
N LEU A 560 6.70 -2.12 -71.91
CA LEU A 560 6.69 -1.89 -73.36
C LEU A 560 7.33 -3.05 -74.13
N ALA A 561 8.47 -3.56 -73.66
CA ALA A 561 9.15 -4.70 -74.26
C ALA A 561 8.28 -5.96 -74.21
N THR A 562 7.65 -6.24 -73.06
CA THR A 562 6.76 -7.40 -72.89
C THR A 562 5.55 -7.29 -73.81
N ARG A 563 4.91 -6.11 -73.88
CA ARG A 563 3.80 -5.85 -74.80
C ARG A 563 4.23 -6.03 -76.24
N TYR A 564 5.38 -5.49 -76.63
CA TYR A 564 5.93 -5.63 -77.98
C TYR A 564 6.18 -7.10 -78.34
N MET A 565 6.79 -7.89 -77.46
CA MET A 565 7.04 -9.34 -77.66
C MET A 565 5.74 -10.14 -77.80
N GLN A 566 4.77 -9.90 -76.91
CA GLN A 566 3.46 -10.55 -76.99
C GLN A 566 2.71 -10.17 -78.26
N SER A 567 2.85 -8.92 -78.68
CA SER A 567 2.30 -8.46 -79.95
C SER A 567 2.94 -9.25 -81.08
N GLN A 568 4.29 -9.27 -81.20
CA GLN A 568 5.01 -10.00 -82.25
C GLN A 568 4.53 -11.45 -82.40
N GLN A 569 4.35 -12.15 -81.28
CA GLN A 569 3.87 -13.54 -81.29
C GLN A 569 2.45 -13.70 -81.84
N LYS A 570 1.60 -12.68 -81.71
CA LYS A 570 0.21 -12.66 -82.18
C LYS A 570 0.05 -12.14 -83.62
N GLY A 571 1.15 -11.72 -84.28
CA GLY A 571 1.14 -11.29 -85.69
C GLY A 571 0.23 -10.10 -86.00
N LYS A 572 0.02 -9.19 -85.02
CA LYS A 572 -0.77 -7.96 -85.21
C LYS A 572 0.11 -6.82 -85.76
N GLU A 573 -0.45 -5.64 -86.01
CA GLU A 573 0.38 -4.45 -86.26
C GLU A 573 1.13 -4.05 -84.98
N HIS A 574 2.44 -3.83 -85.10
CA HIS A 574 3.35 -3.59 -83.97
C HIS A 574 4.22 -2.35 -84.14
N GLU A 575 4.04 -1.59 -85.22
CA GLU A 575 4.90 -0.43 -85.53
C GLU A 575 4.82 0.65 -84.46
N GLU A 576 3.63 0.93 -83.92
CA GLU A 576 3.45 1.92 -82.87
C GLU A 576 4.15 1.50 -81.57
N LEU A 577 3.98 0.24 -81.15
CA LEU A 577 4.66 -0.32 -79.97
C LEU A 577 6.17 -0.33 -80.13
N LYS A 578 6.67 -0.63 -81.34
CA LYS A 578 8.09 -0.57 -81.67
C LYS A 578 8.63 0.86 -81.51
N LEU A 579 7.93 1.85 -82.06
CA LEU A 579 8.35 3.25 -81.98
C LEU A 579 8.34 3.78 -80.54
N GLN A 580 7.34 3.38 -79.74
CA GLN A 580 7.28 3.70 -78.32
C GLN A 580 8.44 3.06 -77.55
N LEU A 581 8.78 1.81 -77.86
CA LEU A 581 9.90 1.09 -77.26
C LEU A 581 11.25 1.71 -77.64
N ASP A 582 11.47 2.02 -78.93
CA ASP A 582 12.69 2.67 -79.43
C ASP A 582 12.91 4.06 -78.81
N LYS A 583 11.82 4.82 -78.64
CA LYS A 583 11.84 6.09 -77.94
C LYS A 583 12.23 5.91 -76.47
N ALA A 584 11.64 4.94 -75.77
CA ALA A 584 11.97 4.63 -74.39
C ALA A 584 13.44 4.17 -74.22
N PHE A 585 13.98 3.39 -75.16
CA PHE A 585 15.40 3.01 -75.18
C PHE A 585 16.34 4.20 -75.40
N THR A 586 15.91 5.19 -76.16
CA THR A 586 16.71 6.40 -76.42
C THR A 586 16.68 7.38 -75.25
N GLU A 587 15.56 7.43 -74.52
CA GLU A 587 15.39 8.22 -73.30
C GLU A 587 16.02 7.55 -72.05
N ALA A 588 16.29 6.24 -72.11
CA ALA A 588 16.99 5.52 -71.06
C ALA A 588 18.40 6.10 -70.86
N SER A 589 18.85 6.12 -69.61
CA SER A 589 20.21 6.51 -69.20
C SER A 589 20.97 5.28 -68.68
N GLY A 590 22.24 5.40 -68.27
CA GLY A 590 23.01 4.28 -67.72
C GLY A 590 23.66 3.38 -68.79
N GLU A 591 23.84 2.09 -68.48
CA GLU A 591 24.58 1.15 -69.35
C GLU A 591 23.95 0.98 -70.74
N ILE A 592 22.62 0.94 -70.83
CA ILE A 592 21.92 0.81 -72.11
C ILE A 592 22.23 2.00 -73.01
N PHE A 593 22.19 3.22 -72.45
CA PHE A 593 22.56 4.42 -73.18
C PHE A 593 24.01 4.39 -73.64
N ALA A 594 24.94 4.01 -72.74
CA ALA A 594 26.36 3.92 -73.07
C ALA A 594 26.61 2.96 -74.22
N LYS A 595 26.05 1.74 -74.16
CA LYS A 595 26.16 0.73 -75.24
C LYS A 595 25.52 1.19 -76.54
N LEU A 596 24.32 1.80 -76.48
CA LEU A 596 23.64 2.31 -77.68
C LEU A 596 24.45 3.46 -78.31
N ARG A 597 25.03 4.34 -77.48
CA ARG A 597 25.84 5.46 -77.96
C ARG A 597 27.16 4.98 -78.56
N GLU A 598 27.82 4.00 -77.94
CA GLU A 598 29.01 3.34 -78.46
C GLU A 598 28.72 2.69 -79.83
N ALA A 599 27.66 1.89 -79.93
CA ALA A 599 27.26 1.26 -81.19
C ALA A 599 26.91 2.27 -82.29
N LYS A 600 26.20 3.35 -81.94
CA LYS A 600 25.92 4.45 -82.88
C LYS A 600 27.18 5.17 -83.33
N SER A 601 28.11 5.44 -82.40
CA SER A 601 29.41 6.05 -82.70
C SER A 601 30.23 5.17 -83.64
N TYR A 602 30.31 3.87 -83.34
CA TYR A 602 31.01 2.88 -84.17
C TYR A 602 30.42 2.79 -85.58
N SER A 603 29.09 2.69 -85.70
CA SER A 603 28.40 2.66 -86.99
C SER A 603 28.66 3.94 -87.80
N PHE A 604 28.53 5.11 -87.14
CA PHE A 604 28.80 6.39 -87.76
C PHE A 604 30.25 6.48 -88.24
N GLU A 605 31.22 6.19 -87.38
CA GLU A 605 32.65 6.14 -87.72
C GLU A 605 32.91 5.23 -88.92
N LYS A 606 32.40 3.99 -88.92
CA LYS A 606 32.57 3.07 -90.05
C LYS A 606 31.97 3.61 -91.35
N SER A 607 30.76 4.17 -91.30
CA SER A 607 30.08 4.73 -92.48
C SER A 607 30.82 5.95 -93.04
N ILE A 608 31.29 6.85 -92.16
CA ILE A 608 32.01 8.06 -92.54
C ILE A 608 33.40 7.72 -93.05
N LEU A 609 34.13 6.80 -92.40
CA LEU A 609 35.42 6.34 -92.90
C LEU A 609 35.29 5.66 -94.26
N ALA A 610 34.26 4.82 -94.46
CA ALA A 610 34.00 4.19 -95.75
C ALA A 610 33.67 5.22 -96.85
N LYS A 611 32.82 6.22 -96.53
CA LYS A 611 32.49 7.32 -97.44
C LYS A 611 33.71 8.17 -97.77
N ALA A 612 34.47 8.59 -96.76
CA ALA A 612 35.69 9.38 -96.91
C ALA A 612 36.76 8.62 -97.71
N ALA A 613 36.91 7.31 -97.48
CA ALA A 613 37.79 6.45 -98.29
C ALA A 613 37.33 6.40 -99.76
N GLY A 614 36.02 6.29 -100.01
CA GLY A 614 35.46 6.34 -101.36
C GLY A 614 35.66 7.70 -102.06
N GLU A 615 35.43 8.81 -101.35
CA GLU A 615 35.67 10.17 -101.86
C GLU A 615 37.16 10.41 -102.14
N ARG A 616 38.03 10.02 -101.21
CA ARG A 616 39.49 10.05 -101.39
C ARG A 616 39.90 9.25 -102.62
N PHE A 617 39.41 8.02 -102.77
CA PHE A 617 39.71 7.19 -103.93
C PHE A 617 39.22 7.82 -105.24
N SER A 618 38.03 8.43 -105.25
CA SER A 618 37.49 9.14 -106.42
C SER A 618 38.37 10.33 -106.84
N GLN A 619 38.80 11.15 -105.89
CA GLN A 619 39.72 12.27 -106.14
C GLN A 619 41.09 11.79 -106.63
N GLN A 620 41.62 10.74 -106.01
CA GLN A 620 42.86 10.09 -106.43
C GLN A 620 42.74 9.53 -107.86
N LEU A 621 41.59 8.94 -108.22
CA LEU A 621 41.32 8.45 -109.57
C LEU A 621 41.24 9.59 -110.59
N GLN A 622 40.65 10.73 -110.24
CA GLN A 622 40.62 11.92 -111.10
C GLN A 622 42.04 12.44 -111.36
N ALA A 623 42.85 12.60 -110.31
CA ALA A 623 44.26 13.02 -110.43
C ALA A 623 45.07 12.03 -111.28
N TYR A 624 44.87 10.73 -111.07
CA TYR A 624 45.50 9.68 -111.88
C TYR A 624 45.09 9.73 -113.36
N ARG A 625 43.81 9.97 -113.65
CA ARG A 625 43.31 10.10 -115.04
C ARG A 625 43.84 11.35 -115.74
N ALA A 626 44.01 12.46 -115.01
CA ALA A 626 44.56 13.70 -115.56
C ALA A 626 46.04 13.55 -115.97
N SER A 627 46.85 12.85 -115.17
CA SER A 627 48.23 12.50 -115.55
C SER A 627 48.72 11.24 -114.81
N PRO A 628 48.68 10.06 -115.44
CA PRO A 628 49.04 8.80 -114.79
C PRO A 628 50.50 8.74 -114.33
N ARG A 629 51.40 9.37 -115.08
CA ARG A 629 52.84 9.34 -114.82
C ARG A 629 53.21 10.27 -113.66
N ILE A 630 52.69 11.51 -113.64
CA ILE A 630 52.97 12.48 -112.57
C ILE A 630 52.38 12.00 -111.25
N TYR A 631 51.11 11.59 -111.23
CA TYR A 631 50.45 11.11 -110.01
C TYR A 631 51.16 9.91 -109.37
N LYS A 632 51.62 8.92 -110.17
CA LYS A 632 52.37 7.76 -109.65
C LYS A 632 53.76 8.16 -109.10
N HIS A 633 54.42 9.13 -109.71
CA HIS A 633 55.69 9.65 -109.19
C HIS A 633 55.47 10.43 -107.90
N GLU A 634 54.48 11.33 -107.86
CA GLU A 634 54.10 12.10 -106.68
C GLU A 634 53.67 11.18 -105.53
N LEU A 635 52.84 10.17 -105.78
CA LEU A 635 52.45 9.19 -104.75
C LEU A 635 53.66 8.42 -104.21
N LYS A 636 54.60 8.02 -105.08
CA LYS A 636 55.86 7.39 -104.64
C LYS A 636 56.74 8.36 -103.85
N MET A 637 56.81 9.64 -104.24
CA MET A 637 57.59 10.66 -103.54
C MET A 637 56.97 11.03 -102.20
N ASN A 638 55.64 11.16 -102.09
CA ASN A 638 54.94 11.40 -100.83
C ASN A 638 55.07 10.20 -99.89
N MET A 639 54.99 8.97 -100.40
CA MET A 639 55.26 7.78 -99.60
C MET A 639 56.73 7.74 -99.16
N LEU A 640 57.65 8.12 -100.04
CA LEU A 640 59.07 8.26 -99.71
C LEU A 640 59.27 9.35 -98.65
N GLU A 641 58.59 10.49 -98.74
CA GLU A 641 58.65 11.58 -97.77
C GLU A 641 58.11 11.15 -96.40
N GLU A 642 56.92 10.56 -96.35
CA GLU A 642 56.30 10.06 -95.10
C GLU A 642 57.13 8.95 -94.46
N THR A 643 57.77 8.09 -95.26
CA THR A 643 58.70 7.06 -94.73
C THR A 643 60.03 7.66 -94.31
N LEU A 644 60.57 8.63 -95.06
CA LEU A 644 61.85 9.29 -94.76
C LEU A 644 61.76 10.26 -93.58
N GLU A 645 60.57 10.78 -93.23
CA GLU A 645 60.35 11.64 -92.05
C GLU A 645 60.86 10.96 -90.76
N LYS A 646 60.68 9.64 -90.68
CA LYS A 646 61.10 8.83 -89.51
C LYS A 646 62.51 8.24 -89.64
N ILE A 647 63.22 8.47 -90.74
CA ILE A 647 64.54 7.87 -90.99
C ILE A 647 65.65 8.90 -90.72
N ARG A 648 66.64 8.53 -89.90
CA ARG A 648 67.85 9.34 -89.64
C ARG A 648 68.67 9.51 -90.91
N LYS A 649 69.01 10.76 -91.24
CA LYS A 649 69.82 11.12 -92.43
C LYS A 649 71.25 11.43 -91.99
N TYR A 650 72.24 10.84 -92.68
CA TYR A 650 73.66 11.13 -92.49
C TYR A 650 74.20 11.83 -93.74
N ILE A 651 74.78 13.02 -93.59
CA ILE A 651 75.42 13.76 -94.69
C ILE A 651 76.93 13.58 -94.52
N ILE A 652 77.57 12.91 -95.48
CA ILE A 652 79.02 12.70 -95.48
C ILE A 652 79.62 13.65 -96.54
N ILE A 653 80.43 14.61 -96.09
CA ILE A 653 81.19 15.52 -96.95
C ILE A 653 82.61 14.96 -97.03
N SER A 654 83.11 14.65 -98.23
CA SER A 654 84.48 14.15 -98.40
C SER A 654 85.39 15.23 -98.99
N ASP A 655 86.27 15.78 -98.16
CA ASP A 655 87.69 15.83 -98.50
C ASP A 655 88.49 15.67 -97.20
N SER A 656 89.60 14.93 -97.31
CA SER A 656 90.46 14.32 -96.26
C SER A 656 90.54 14.93 -94.85
N ASP A 657 90.62 14.00 -93.88
CA ASP A 657 90.83 14.09 -92.41
C ASP A 657 89.60 14.35 -91.51
N SER A 658 89.02 13.22 -91.10
CA SER A 658 88.17 12.92 -89.93
C SER A 658 87.64 14.09 -89.07
N GLU A 659 86.45 14.58 -89.41
CA GLU A 659 85.48 15.07 -88.42
C GLU A 659 84.05 14.77 -88.91
N VAL A 660 83.32 13.89 -88.22
CA VAL A 660 81.91 13.60 -88.49
C VAL A 660 81.07 14.50 -87.59
N THR A 661 80.53 15.58 -88.14
CA THR A 661 79.57 16.44 -87.43
C THR A 661 78.17 15.82 -87.52
N ILE A 662 77.68 15.26 -86.42
CA ILE A 662 76.29 14.80 -86.32
C ILE A 662 75.44 16.01 -85.88
N VAL A 663 74.62 16.53 -86.78
CA VAL A 663 73.59 17.52 -86.44
C VAL A 663 72.30 16.76 -86.12
N ASP A 664 72.01 16.62 -84.83
CA ASP A 664 70.75 16.03 -84.36
C ASP A 664 69.65 17.09 -84.34
N LEU A 665 68.66 16.98 -85.23
CA LEU A 665 67.52 17.89 -85.34
C LEU A 665 66.30 17.39 -84.52
N GLN A 666 66.49 16.48 -83.56
CA GLN A 666 65.40 15.96 -82.73
C GLN A 666 64.92 16.91 -81.61
N GLU A 667 65.66 17.97 -81.28
CA GLU A 667 65.18 18.93 -80.27
C GLU A 667 64.21 19.96 -80.85
N LYS A 668 62.94 19.76 -80.50
CA LYS A 668 61.85 20.71 -80.72
C LYS A 668 62.05 21.90 -79.76
N LEU A 669 62.48 23.05 -80.28
CA LEU A 669 62.82 24.24 -79.48
C LEU A 669 61.63 24.92 -78.78
N VAL A 670 60.39 24.45 -78.95
CA VAL A 670 59.21 25.00 -78.25
C VAL A 670 58.19 23.89 -77.94
N PRO A 671 57.75 23.73 -76.68
CA PRO A 671 56.66 22.81 -76.36
C PRO A 671 55.35 23.25 -77.02
N SER A 672 54.62 22.31 -77.62
CA SER A 672 53.26 22.52 -78.11
C SER A 672 52.27 22.49 -76.94
N LEU A 673 51.20 23.27 -77.01
CA LEU A 673 50.11 23.29 -76.01
C LEU A 673 49.48 21.89 -75.76
N TYR A 674 49.71 20.93 -76.64
CA TYR A 674 49.21 19.55 -76.56
C TYR A 674 50.15 18.57 -75.83
N ASP A 675 51.37 18.98 -75.47
CA ASP A 675 52.37 18.11 -74.81
C ASP A 675 52.36 18.23 -73.26
N ILE A 676 51.29 18.81 -72.69
CA ILE A 676 51.12 18.88 -71.23
C ILE A 676 50.50 17.56 -70.75
N GLU A 677 51.31 16.63 -70.26
CA GLU A 677 50.79 15.53 -69.45
C GLU A 677 50.15 16.07 -68.17
N PRO A 678 48.99 15.56 -67.75
CA PRO A 678 48.41 15.93 -66.46
C PRO A 678 49.32 15.43 -65.35
N VAL A 679 49.78 16.36 -64.50
CA VAL A 679 50.52 16.10 -63.27
C VAL A 679 49.80 15.00 -62.47
N LYS A 680 50.45 13.85 -62.28
CA LYS A 680 50.04 12.88 -61.25
C LYS A 680 50.26 13.54 -59.88
N GLY A 681 49.18 14.03 -59.30
CA GLY A 681 49.10 14.39 -57.88
C GLY A 681 48.96 13.15 -56.99
N GLN A 682 49.61 13.23 -55.83
CA GLN A 682 49.62 12.27 -54.72
C GLN A 682 48.22 11.91 -54.20
#